data_AF-J7LHD0-F1
#
_entry.id   AF-J7LHD0-F1
#
_cell.length_a   1.000
_cell.length_b   1.000
_cell.length_c   1.000
_cell.angle_alpha   90.00
_cell.angle_beta   90.00
_cell.angle_gamma   90.00
#
_symmetry.space_group_name_H-M   'P 1'
#
loop_
_entity.id
_entity.type
_entity.pdbx_description
1 polymer ?
#
loop_
_entity_poly.entity_id
_entity_poly.type
_entity_poly.pdbx_seq_one_letter_code
_entity_poly.pdbx_strand_id
1 'polypeptide(L)'
;MRGTAAALAALSLMATSAVLPPFERTAEATTLDGAEVVPVQVTGDPSERFNLVLLGDGYTTEEMPDFHEQVERHLNVQWSIEPFRSYRHYFNVYVVETPSAESGVDCDPVHGWERRDTALGMGFFNGCDESALERLLTVDAASANAAADLVPGVTEDNRQILALANSETYGGAGGRLATASSDNALSALISPHELAHSLGRLQDEYPYYFRDTSLGRYDGGEPDSAHHTLMTSEEMLSQEAKWWRWLGEESESGGTIAAADPDGHEGGLYHSEGIWRPSDHSMLKTLGYYFDQVGREVMTHRISGLRDQATLPVASTPEGEVGPENVVWAEGPHPVRHELAYTWSVGGEELPDAEGARALDLSALDVSAGDEVSVTVTDPTDFVRDPLIRASDAMTRTLTWTVGAPLEPVEVEVGFERFRDTERAVGGDEVVYVETAHPTDRVLDVAWELDGSPVSTSADDRTLDLGAFDLASGDHTLTATVTDPTGKDEASESLTWAVDATAPTAPRELSEAAATAADGEHHLFLNGFSMKLSPEDDRDGHVVGEFRVDGDGWHHYYGWPEDSEAPFRFTPDGTEVDDLVYGSLGTGGLSMAVFEVDGHEPGWGTHTVEHRAIDAAGNIGAPESFRATVVPGDDLECAETVTGTITGGLRVDEGVVCLDGADVRGGITVTEGASLLVDGGSVRGGIDAAGAHTVRLFGAEVRGSVSIADTTSEVTILGSTLAGSVSLTGNTQVPASTWTGPEEGYGPVLAGNRLNGALACSNNSGSATDFGATNDVKGSVSGQCSGL
;
A
#
# COMPACT_ATOMS: atom_id res chain seq x y z
N MET A 1 11.40 21.84 61.93
CA MET A 1 12.63 21.18 62.44
C MET A 1 12.41 19.68 62.39
N ARG A 2 13.34 18.95 61.74
CA ARG A 2 13.67 17.51 61.88
C ARG A 2 12.47 16.54 61.98
N GLY A 3 12.23 15.60 61.07
CA GLY A 3 13.10 14.86 60.14
C GLY A 3 12.65 13.39 60.19
N THR A 4 12.91 12.61 59.12
CA THR A 4 13.47 11.23 59.11
C THR A 4 13.08 10.46 57.84
N ALA A 5 14.12 10.10 57.08
CA ALA A 5 14.38 8.82 56.42
C ALA A 5 13.24 8.10 55.66
N ALA A 6 13.34 8.14 54.33
CA ALA A 6 12.81 7.11 53.45
C ALA A 6 13.83 5.96 53.34
N ALA A 7 13.38 4.73 53.58
CA ALA A 7 14.10 3.51 53.28
C ALA A 7 13.43 2.82 52.09
N LEU A 8 14.26 2.39 51.13
CA LEU A 8 13.89 1.61 49.97
C LEU A 8 13.10 0.35 50.36
N ALA A 9 12.04 0.06 49.61
CA ALA A 9 11.58 -1.30 49.34
C ALA A 9 11.38 -1.40 47.83
N ALA A 10 12.17 -2.25 47.19
CA ALA A 10 12.01 -2.65 45.81
C ALA A 10 10.69 -3.41 45.65
N LEU A 11 9.83 -2.95 44.74
CA LEU A 11 8.80 -3.78 44.13
C LEU A 11 9.21 -4.01 42.68
N SER A 12 9.52 -5.27 42.37
CA SER A 12 9.57 -5.79 41.01
C SER A 12 8.21 -5.54 40.35
N LEU A 13 8.14 -4.65 39.36
CA LEU A 13 7.03 -4.64 38.41
C LEU A 13 7.28 -5.79 37.43
N MET A 14 6.53 -6.86 37.58
CA MET A 14 6.23 -7.72 36.44
C MET A 14 5.42 -6.87 35.47
N ALA A 15 5.92 -6.70 34.24
CA ALA A 15 5.12 -6.25 33.12
C ALA A 15 4.01 -7.29 32.92
N THR A 16 2.85 -6.99 33.49
CA THR A 16 1.60 -7.64 33.14
C THR A 16 1.02 -6.75 32.06
N SER A 17 0.94 -7.27 30.84
CA SER A 17 0.11 -6.69 29.80
C SER A 17 -1.24 -6.39 30.44
N ALA A 18 -1.58 -5.10 30.54
CA ALA A 18 -2.87 -4.70 31.07
C ALA A 18 -3.93 -5.03 30.01
N VAL A 19 -4.31 -6.31 29.95
CA VAL A 19 -5.62 -6.71 29.44
C VAL A 19 -6.61 -6.12 30.44
N LEU A 20 -7.14 -4.94 30.13
CA LEU A 20 -8.29 -4.43 30.84
C LEU A 20 -9.43 -5.44 30.65
N PRO A 21 -10.12 -5.87 31.73
CA PRO A 21 -11.28 -6.73 31.57
C PRO A 21 -12.36 -5.93 30.82
N PRO A 22 -13.09 -6.52 29.86
CA PRO A 22 -14.23 -5.85 29.26
C PRO A 22 -15.24 -5.56 30.39
N PHE A 23 -15.67 -4.30 30.49
CA PHE A 23 -16.85 -3.98 31.26
C PHE A 23 -18.04 -4.57 30.51
N GLU A 24 -18.62 -5.66 31.02
CA GLU A 24 -19.91 -6.16 30.57
C GLU A 24 -20.97 -5.09 30.89
N ARG A 25 -21.30 -4.27 29.90
CA ARG A 25 -22.54 -3.50 29.91
C ARG A 25 -23.65 -4.52 29.76
N THR A 26 -24.61 -4.54 30.69
CA THR A 26 -25.88 -5.23 30.45
C THR A 26 -26.66 -4.35 29.48
N ALA A 27 -26.37 -4.48 28.19
CA ALA A 27 -27.23 -3.99 27.12
C ALA A 27 -28.55 -4.78 27.19
N GLU A 28 -29.69 -4.10 27.16
CA GLU A 28 -30.88 -4.76 26.62
C GLU A 28 -30.50 -5.17 25.20
N ALA A 29 -30.52 -6.47 24.90
CA ALA A 29 -30.14 -6.98 23.59
C ALA A 29 -31.00 -6.28 22.53
N THR A 30 -30.39 -5.37 21.77
CA THR A 30 -30.98 -4.87 20.54
C THR A 30 -31.24 -6.11 19.70
N THR A 31 -32.50 -6.34 19.34
CA THR A 31 -32.83 -7.43 18.44
C THR A 31 -32.18 -7.11 17.10
N LEU A 32 -31.35 -8.02 16.55
CA LEU A 32 -30.85 -7.97 15.16
C LEU A 32 -31.99 -8.23 14.16
N ASP A 33 -33.12 -7.57 14.38
CA ASP A 33 -34.33 -7.68 13.59
C ASP A 33 -34.07 -7.07 12.22
N GLY A 34 -34.21 -7.88 11.17
CA GLY A 34 -33.94 -7.45 9.80
C GLY A 34 -32.49 -7.62 9.36
N ALA A 35 -31.62 -8.26 10.16
CA ALA A 35 -30.29 -8.61 9.69
C ALA A 35 -30.32 -9.67 8.58
N GLU A 36 -29.51 -9.48 7.54
CA GLU A 36 -29.44 -10.38 6.38
C GLU A 36 -27.98 -10.74 6.07
N VAL A 37 -27.73 -12.01 5.77
CA VAL A 37 -26.39 -12.49 5.36
C VAL A 37 -26.31 -12.48 3.85
N VAL A 38 -25.37 -11.70 3.31
CA VAL A 38 -25.09 -11.57 1.89
C VAL A 38 -23.70 -12.13 1.59
N PRO A 39 -23.59 -13.28 0.89
CA PRO A 39 -22.30 -13.77 0.43
C PRO A 39 -21.70 -12.85 -0.64
N VAL A 40 -20.46 -12.41 -0.45
CA VAL A 40 -19.73 -11.55 -1.41
C VAL A 40 -18.70 -12.35 -2.20
N GLN A 41 -18.08 -13.34 -1.55
CA GLN A 41 -17.15 -14.28 -2.17
C GLN A 41 -17.22 -15.60 -1.40
N VAL A 42 -17.53 -16.71 -2.06
CA VAL A 42 -17.53 -18.03 -1.44
C VAL A 42 -16.65 -18.96 -2.27
N THR A 43 -15.44 -19.21 -1.79
CA THR A 43 -14.45 -20.07 -2.44
C THR A 43 -14.49 -21.50 -1.89
N GLY A 44 -15.40 -21.77 -0.94
CA GLY A 44 -16.07 -23.06 -0.71
C GLY A 44 -16.43 -23.24 0.76
N ASP A 45 -16.39 -24.47 1.29
CA ASP A 45 -16.99 -24.75 2.61
C ASP A 45 -16.41 -23.84 3.70
N PRO A 46 -17.24 -23.15 4.52
CA PRO A 46 -16.78 -22.28 5.59
C PRO A 46 -15.82 -22.94 6.57
N SER A 47 -15.92 -24.26 6.81
CA SER A 47 -15.02 -24.99 7.70
C SER A 47 -13.60 -25.15 7.15
N GLU A 48 -13.42 -25.01 5.83
CA GLU A 48 -12.16 -25.14 5.08
C GLU A 48 -11.62 -23.79 4.59
N ARG A 49 -12.21 -22.68 5.04
CA ARG A 49 -11.84 -21.33 4.60
C ARG A 49 -11.67 -20.39 5.79
N PHE A 50 -10.91 -19.34 5.55
CA PHE A 50 -10.86 -18.21 6.46
C PHE A 50 -12.08 -17.35 6.14
N ASN A 51 -12.95 -17.11 7.12
CA ASN A 51 -14.21 -16.41 6.89
C ASN A 51 -14.07 -14.97 7.36
N LEU A 52 -13.97 -14.02 6.43
CA LEU A 52 -14.07 -12.60 6.72
C LEU A 52 -15.54 -12.20 6.77
N VAL A 53 -16.00 -11.76 7.93
CA VAL A 53 -17.37 -11.31 8.16
C VAL A 53 -17.36 -9.80 8.33
N LEU A 54 -17.91 -9.08 7.34
CA LEU A 54 -18.07 -7.63 7.37
C LEU A 54 -19.44 -7.27 7.94
N LEU A 55 -19.45 -6.34 8.89
CA LEU A 55 -20.64 -5.83 9.54
C LEU A 55 -20.74 -4.32 9.30
N GLY A 56 -21.93 -3.78 9.10
CA GLY A 56 -22.14 -2.34 8.92
C GLY A 56 -22.96 -1.76 10.07
N ASP A 57 -22.46 -0.73 10.76
CA ASP A 57 -23.21 -0.03 11.81
C ASP A 57 -23.43 1.45 11.49
N GLY A 58 -24.58 1.98 11.92
CA GLY A 58 -24.97 3.36 11.61
C GLY A 58 -25.48 3.55 10.18
N TYR A 59 -25.80 2.47 9.46
CA TYR A 59 -26.48 2.54 8.16
C TYR A 59 -27.95 2.18 8.33
N THR A 60 -28.83 3.08 7.93
CA THR A 60 -30.27 2.77 7.82
C THR A 60 -30.54 1.81 6.66
N THR A 61 -31.75 1.24 6.59
CA THR A 61 -32.15 0.40 5.44
C THR A 61 -31.98 1.10 4.09
N GLU A 62 -32.10 2.43 4.06
CA GLU A 62 -31.97 3.24 2.85
C GLU A 62 -30.51 3.46 2.43
N GLU A 63 -29.56 3.31 3.36
CA GLU A 63 -28.11 3.48 3.17
C GLU A 63 -27.37 2.14 2.96
N MET A 64 -28.08 1.00 2.91
CA MET A 64 -27.46 -0.29 2.60
C MET A 64 -26.71 -0.30 1.26
N PRO A 65 -27.20 0.33 0.17
CA PRO A 65 -26.40 0.44 -1.07
C PRO A 65 -25.04 1.11 -0.85
N ASP A 66 -25.00 2.17 -0.04
CA ASP A 66 -23.76 2.91 0.27
C ASP A 66 -22.80 2.02 1.10
N PHE A 67 -23.34 1.23 2.04
CA PHE A 67 -22.56 0.23 2.77
C PHE A 67 -21.91 -0.81 1.84
N HIS A 68 -22.65 -1.33 0.84
CA HIS A 68 -22.10 -2.28 -0.13
C HIS A 68 -21.00 -1.67 -1.00
N GLU A 69 -21.18 -0.42 -1.46
CA GLU A 69 -20.16 0.31 -2.21
C GLU A 69 -18.88 0.51 -1.38
N GLN A 70 -19.02 0.88 -0.11
CA GLN A 70 -17.90 1.03 0.80
C GLN A 70 -17.22 -0.32 1.09
N VAL A 71 -17.98 -1.41 1.27
CA VAL A 71 -17.42 -2.77 1.38
C VAL A 71 -16.63 -3.14 0.12
N GLU A 72 -17.16 -2.88 -1.07
CA GLU A 72 -16.46 -3.15 -2.33
C GLU A 72 -15.13 -2.39 -2.41
N ARG A 73 -15.11 -1.10 -2.05
CA ARG A 73 -13.88 -0.30 -1.98
C ARG A 73 -12.86 -0.90 -1.01
N HIS A 74 -13.29 -1.24 0.20
CA HIS A 74 -12.41 -1.82 1.23
C HIS A 74 -11.83 -3.16 0.79
N LEU A 75 -12.64 -4.02 0.18
CA LEU A 75 -12.20 -5.32 -0.31
C LEU A 75 -11.21 -5.16 -1.47
N ASN A 76 -11.46 -4.27 -2.43
CA ASN A 76 -10.52 -4.09 -3.56
C ASN A 76 -9.17 -3.50 -3.10
N VAL A 77 -9.16 -2.54 -2.17
CA VAL A 77 -7.91 -2.06 -1.55
C VAL A 77 -7.23 -3.18 -0.76
N GLN A 78 -7.97 -4.00 -0.02
CA GLN A 78 -7.38 -5.17 0.65
C GLN A 78 -6.76 -6.15 -0.37
N TRP A 79 -7.44 -6.42 -1.48
CA TRP A 79 -6.96 -7.33 -2.53
C TRP A 79 -5.82 -6.76 -3.38
N SER A 80 -5.48 -5.47 -3.24
CA SER A 80 -4.24 -4.91 -3.84
C SER A 80 -3.00 -5.11 -2.96
N ILE A 81 -3.18 -5.51 -1.69
CA ILE A 81 -2.13 -5.62 -0.68
C ILE A 81 -1.72 -7.09 -0.48
N GLU A 82 -0.42 -7.38 -0.49
CA GLU A 82 0.08 -8.71 -0.11
C GLU A 82 0.08 -8.89 1.42
N PRO A 83 -0.27 -10.07 1.95
CA PRO A 83 -0.55 -11.33 1.24
C PRO A 83 -2.03 -11.52 0.86
N PHE A 84 -2.91 -10.58 1.18
CA PHE A 84 -4.35 -10.71 0.90
C PHE A 84 -4.62 -10.94 -0.59
N ARG A 85 -3.88 -10.26 -1.46
CA ARG A 85 -3.93 -10.43 -2.92
C ARG A 85 -3.64 -11.88 -3.34
N SER A 86 -2.47 -12.41 -3.01
CA SER A 86 -2.08 -13.77 -3.41
C SER A 86 -2.94 -14.85 -2.75
N TYR A 87 -3.50 -14.58 -1.57
CA TYR A 87 -4.30 -15.55 -0.80
C TYR A 87 -5.81 -15.29 -0.89
N ARG A 88 -6.28 -14.43 -1.80
CA ARG A 88 -7.70 -14.04 -1.91
C ARG A 88 -8.66 -15.23 -1.90
N HIS A 89 -8.29 -16.36 -2.51
CA HIS A 89 -9.13 -17.57 -2.57
C HIS A 89 -9.17 -18.40 -1.29
N TYR A 90 -8.35 -18.08 -0.28
CA TYR A 90 -8.46 -18.66 1.06
C TYR A 90 -9.62 -18.06 1.85
N PHE A 91 -10.14 -16.92 1.36
CA PHE A 91 -11.20 -16.17 2.02
C PHE A 91 -12.57 -16.56 1.45
N ASN A 92 -13.47 -16.92 2.37
CA ASN A 92 -14.87 -16.59 2.17
C ASN A 92 -15.13 -15.18 2.74
N VAL A 93 -15.96 -14.41 2.07
CA VAL A 93 -16.36 -13.06 2.47
C VAL A 93 -17.87 -13.01 2.56
N TYR A 94 -18.36 -12.66 3.75
CA TYR A 94 -19.77 -12.47 4.04
C TYR A 94 -20.00 -11.07 4.55
N VAL A 95 -21.00 -10.39 4.00
CA VAL A 95 -21.58 -9.18 4.59
C VAL A 95 -22.77 -9.61 5.44
N VAL A 96 -22.88 -9.05 6.64
CA VAL A 96 -24.11 -9.11 7.43
C VAL A 96 -24.67 -7.70 7.48
N GLU A 97 -25.74 -7.48 6.73
CA GLU A 97 -26.50 -6.24 6.78
C GLU A 97 -27.13 -6.12 8.17
N THR A 98 -26.83 -5.04 8.88
CA THR A 98 -27.39 -4.75 10.21
C THR A 98 -28.01 -3.36 10.21
N PRO A 99 -29.22 -3.18 9.63
CA PRO A 99 -29.86 -1.88 9.53
C PRO A 99 -30.04 -1.21 10.90
N SER A 100 -29.48 -0.01 11.03
CA SER A 100 -29.57 0.85 12.20
C SER A 100 -30.82 1.75 12.13
N ALA A 101 -31.33 2.17 13.29
CA ALA A 101 -32.49 3.06 13.36
C ALA A 101 -32.10 4.51 13.03
N GLU A 102 -30.86 4.90 13.33
CA GLU A 102 -30.28 6.20 13.01
C GLU A 102 -29.03 6.04 12.16
N SER A 103 -28.80 7.02 11.29
CA SER A 103 -27.58 7.16 10.50
C SER A 103 -26.44 7.71 11.37
N GLY A 104 -25.21 7.25 11.13
CA GLY A 104 -24.01 7.60 11.92
C GLY A 104 -23.85 6.77 13.19
N VAL A 105 -22.75 7.00 13.93
CA VAL A 105 -22.36 6.23 15.11
C VAL A 105 -22.24 7.08 16.38
N ASP A 106 -22.07 6.43 17.53
CA ASP A 106 -21.95 7.09 18.84
C ASP A 106 -20.70 7.98 18.93
N CYS A 107 -20.90 9.20 19.43
CA CYS A 107 -19.87 10.17 19.80
C CYS A 107 -18.84 10.47 18.72
N ASP A 108 -19.26 10.47 17.46
CA ASP A 108 -18.45 10.92 16.33
C ASP A 108 -17.89 12.33 16.61
N PRO A 109 -16.55 12.52 16.62
CA PRO A 109 -15.90 13.79 16.94
C PRO A 109 -16.46 15.00 16.19
N VAL A 110 -16.83 14.83 14.92
CA VAL A 110 -17.40 15.91 14.08
C VAL A 110 -18.81 16.30 14.54
N HIS A 111 -19.54 15.36 15.14
CA HIS A 111 -20.89 15.54 15.67
C HIS A 111 -20.94 15.68 17.21
N GLY A 112 -19.78 15.68 17.88
CA GLY A 112 -19.66 15.81 19.33
C GLY A 112 -20.08 14.55 20.10
N TRP A 113 -20.67 14.72 21.29
CA TRP A 113 -21.00 13.61 22.21
C TRP A 113 -22.41 13.01 21.99
N GLU A 114 -22.95 13.15 20.79
CA GLU A 114 -24.28 12.60 20.44
C GLU A 114 -24.24 11.08 20.44
N ARG A 115 -25.28 10.44 20.98
CA ARG A 115 -25.47 8.99 20.84
C ARG A 115 -26.52 8.71 19.78
N ARG A 116 -26.33 7.62 19.03
CA ARG A 116 -27.17 7.15 17.93
C ARG A 116 -27.71 5.76 18.26
N ASP A 117 -28.96 5.50 17.90
CA ASP A 117 -29.59 4.18 18.03
C ASP A 117 -29.16 3.28 16.86
N THR A 118 -28.03 2.60 17.04
CA THR A 118 -27.41 1.75 16.03
C THR A 118 -27.48 0.26 16.38
N ALA A 119 -27.37 -0.60 15.37
CA ALA A 119 -27.58 -2.04 15.50
C ALA A 119 -26.46 -2.73 16.30
N LEU A 120 -25.23 -2.24 16.18
CA LEU A 120 -24.02 -2.84 16.77
C LEU A 120 -23.35 -1.95 17.82
N GLY A 121 -23.90 -0.77 18.10
CA GLY A 121 -23.42 0.14 19.13
C GLY A 121 -21.98 0.61 18.91
N MET A 122 -21.59 0.83 17.66
CA MET A 122 -20.29 1.39 17.33
C MET A 122 -20.18 2.83 17.83
N GLY A 123 -18.98 3.21 18.30
CA GLY A 123 -18.74 4.58 18.73
C GLY A 123 -17.27 4.92 18.95
N PHE A 124 -16.95 6.19 18.71
CA PHE A 124 -15.63 6.78 18.96
C PHE A 124 -15.39 6.97 20.47
N PHE A 125 -14.17 7.36 20.83
CA PHE A 125 -13.76 7.48 22.23
C PHE A 125 -14.02 6.21 23.05
N ASN A 126 -13.78 5.02 22.47
CA ASN A 126 -14.08 3.75 23.11
C ASN A 126 -15.56 3.65 23.58
N GLY A 127 -16.50 3.97 22.70
CA GLY A 127 -17.93 3.98 23.02
C GLY A 127 -18.35 5.12 23.95
N CYS A 128 -17.90 6.35 23.66
CA CYS A 128 -18.19 7.60 24.38
C CYS A 128 -17.54 7.76 25.77
N ASP A 129 -16.32 7.27 25.99
CA ASP A 129 -15.49 7.60 27.16
C ASP A 129 -14.62 8.83 26.89
N GLU A 130 -14.97 9.97 27.47
CA GLU A 130 -14.25 11.25 27.29
C GLU A 130 -12.75 11.21 27.65
N SER A 131 -12.28 10.17 28.35
CA SER A 131 -10.87 10.00 28.71
C SER A 131 -10.09 9.10 27.75
N ALA A 132 -10.76 8.46 26.79
CA ALA A 132 -10.17 7.58 25.79
C ALA A 132 -9.59 8.37 24.61
N LEU A 133 -8.80 7.68 23.79
CA LEU A 133 -8.31 8.20 22.51
C LEU A 133 -9.50 8.51 21.60
N GLU A 134 -9.51 9.70 21.01
CA GLU A 134 -10.61 10.19 20.15
C GLU A 134 -10.97 9.22 19.02
N ARG A 135 -9.94 8.74 18.32
CA ARG A 135 -10.06 7.90 17.12
C ARG A 135 -10.25 6.42 17.40
N LEU A 136 -10.30 6.03 18.68
CA LEU A 136 -10.53 4.66 19.09
C LEU A 136 -12.02 4.33 18.89
N LEU A 137 -12.32 3.86 17.69
CA LEU A 137 -13.64 3.41 17.27
C LEU A 137 -13.83 1.98 17.75
N THR A 138 -14.90 1.70 18.49
CA THR A 138 -15.17 0.35 19.00
C THR A 138 -16.56 -0.11 18.60
N VAL A 139 -16.82 -1.41 18.77
CA VAL A 139 -18.11 -2.07 18.49
C VAL A 139 -18.52 -2.91 19.69
N ASP A 140 -19.83 -3.07 19.93
CA ASP A 140 -20.31 -4.01 20.95
C ASP A 140 -20.01 -5.45 20.53
N ALA A 141 -19.09 -6.09 21.26
CA ALA A 141 -18.59 -7.41 20.91
C ALA A 141 -19.68 -8.49 20.94
N ALA A 142 -20.68 -8.38 21.82
CA ALA A 142 -21.75 -9.36 21.90
C ALA A 142 -22.65 -9.29 20.65
N SER A 143 -23.02 -8.08 20.24
CA SER A 143 -23.84 -7.82 19.05
C SER A 143 -23.09 -8.20 17.77
N ALA A 144 -21.81 -7.84 17.66
CA ALA A 144 -20.98 -8.22 16.52
C ALA A 144 -20.83 -9.74 16.36
N ASN A 145 -20.59 -10.47 17.46
CA ASN A 145 -20.54 -11.93 17.41
C ASN A 145 -21.90 -12.55 17.10
N ALA A 146 -22.99 -12.02 17.68
CA ALA A 146 -24.35 -12.49 17.37
C ALA A 146 -24.70 -12.29 15.89
N ALA A 147 -24.27 -11.20 15.27
CA ALA A 147 -24.43 -10.98 13.84
C ALA A 147 -23.59 -11.96 13.01
N ALA A 148 -22.32 -12.18 13.38
CA ALA A 148 -21.45 -13.13 12.71
C ALA A 148 -21.90 -14.60 12.86
N ASP A 149 -22.59 -14.95 13.95
CA ASP A 149 -23.17 -16.28 14.19
C ASP A 149 -24.36 -16.58 13.25
N LEU A 150 -24.89 -15.58 12.54
CA LEU A 150 -25.92 -15.79 11.50
C LEU A 150 -25.36 -16.49 10.27
N VAL A 151 -24.04 -16.44 10.04
CA VAL A 151 -23.40 -17.04 8.88
C VAL A 151 -23.22 -18.55 9.10
N PRO A 152 -23.89 -19.43 8.32
CA PRO A 152 -23.81 -20.87 8.54
C PRO A 152 -22.39 -21.41 8.34
N GLY A 153 -21.96 -22.32 9.21
CA GLY A 153 -20.65 -23.01 9.10
C GLY A 153 -19.45 -22.18 9.58
N VAL A 154 -19.65 -20.89 9.86
CA VAL A 154 -18.63 -20.01 10.42
C VAL A 154 -18.54 -20.19 11.94
N THR A 155 -17.33 -20.23 12.48
CA THR A 155 -17.05 -20.43 13.91
C THR A 155 -16.10 -19.36 14.43
N GLU A 156 -15.96 -19.22 15.75
CA GLU A 156 -15.01 -18.26 16.34
C GLU A 156 -13.54 -18.53 15.96
N ASP A 157 -13.19 -19.78 15.64
CA ASP A 157 -11.82 -20.22 15.36
C ASP A 157 -11.36 -19.92 13.91
N ASN A 158 -12.30 -19.87 12.96
CA ASN A 158 -12.03 -19.69 11.53
C ASN A 158 -12.65 -18.41 10.94
N ARG A 159 -13.12 -17.49 11.79
CA ARG A 159 -13.66 -16.20 11.35
C ARG A 159 -12.80 -15.04 11.79
N GLN A 160 -12.84 -13.94 11.04
CA GLN A 160 -12.43 -12.62 11.47
C GLN A 160 -13.56 -11.64 11.20
N ILE A 161 -13.91 -10.83 12.19
CA ILE A 161 -14.95 -9.80 12.07
C ILE A 161 -14.27 -8.46 11.79
N LEU A 162 -14.80 -7.74 10.80
CA LEU A 162 -14.48 -6.35 10.52
C LEU A 162 -15.79 -5.56 10.53
N ALA A 163 -15.95 -4.64 11.49
CA ALA A 163 -17.14 -3.77 11.55
C ALA A 163 -16.82 -2.39 10.96
N LEU A 164 -17.64 -1.94 10.02
CA LEU A 164 -17.53 -0.64 9.36
C LEU A 164 -18.58 0.31 9.96
N ALA A 165 -18.11 1.44 10.49
CA ALA A 165 -18.97 2.51 10.97
C ALA A 165 -19.27 3.50 9.85
N ASN A 166 -20.55 3.81 9.63
CA ASN A 166 -20.98 4.89 8.74
C ASN A 166 -20.50 6.25 9.28
N SER A 167 -19.30 6.67 8.89
CA SER A 167 -18.66 7.92 9.31
C SER A 167 -17.52 8.30 8.38
N GLU A 168 -17.41 9.60 8.08
CA GLU A 168 -16.29 10.22 7.38
C GLU A 168 -15.09 10.51 8.31
N THR A 169 -15.30 10.42 9.64
CA THR A 169 -14.25 10.69 10.63
C THR A 169 -13.26 9.53 10.68
N TYR A 170 -11.97 9.83 10.56
CA TYR A 170 -10.91 8.84 10.69
C TYR A 170 -10.98 8.12 12.05
N GLY A 171 -11.11 6.80 12.04
CA GLY A 171 -11.02 5.99 13.24
C GLY A 171 -11.03 4.50 12.97
N GLY A 172 -10.47 3.75 13.90
CA GLY A 172 -10.34 2.31 13.82
C GLY A 172 -9.86 1.72 15.14
N ALA A 173 -9.95 0.40 15.23
CA ALA A 173 -9.36 -0.34 16.33
C ALA A 173 -9.13 -1.80 15.95
N GLY A 174 -8.00 -2.32 16.42
CA GLY A 174 -7.57 -3.69 16.25
C GLY A 174 -7.58 -4.44 17.58
N GLY A 175 -7.98 -5.71 17.55
CA GLY A 175 -8.14 -6.53 18.74
C GLY A 175 -8.59 -7.95 18.37
N ARG A 176 -9.54 -8.57 19.09
CA ARG A 176 -10.17 -9.80 18.54
C ARG A 176 -11.04 -9.46 17.32
N LEU A 177 -11.65 -8.28 17.35
CA LEU A 177 -12.48 -7.69 16.32
C LEU A 177 -11.70 -6.52 15.71
N ALA A 178 -11.84 -6.33 14.40
CA ALA A 178 -11.34 -5.14 13.73
C ALA A 178 -12.50 -4.16 13.50
N THR A 179 -12.24 -2.86 13.58
CA THR A 179 -13.21 -1.83 13.23
C THR A 179 -12.56 -0.75 12.39
N ALA A 180 -13.33 -0.13 11.49
CA ALA A 180 -12.90 1.05 10.75
C ALA A 180 -14.09 1.98 10.50
N SER A 181 -13.86 3.29 10.45
CA SER A 181 -14.75 4.22 9.76
C SER A 181 -14.85 3.80 8.30
N SER A 182 -15.98 4.01 7.62
CA SER A 182 -16.22 3.51 6.26
C SER A 182 -16.00 4.51 5.13
N ASP A 183 -15.97 5.82 5.43
CA ASP A 183 -16.01 6.86 4.39
C ASP A 183 -14.91 7.94 4.48
N ASN A 184 -13.97 7.80 5.43
CA ASN A 184 -12.77 8.63 5.45
C ASN A 184 -11.86 8.32 4.22
N ALA A 185 -11.06 9.29 3.76
CA ALA A 185 -10.10 9.09 2.67
C ALA A 185 -9.15 7.89 2.90
N LEU A 186 -8.71 7.68 4.14
CA LEU A 186 -7.82 6.58 4.53
C LEU A 186 -8.57 5.30 4.94
N SER A 187 -9.90 5.31 4.95
CA SER A 187 -10.76 4.28 5.53
C SER A 187 -10.46 2.86 5.03
N ALA A 188 -10.31 2.70 3.70
CA ALA A 188 -10.02 1.41 3.10
C ALA A 188 -8.63 0.86 3.48
N LEU A 189 -7.70 1.74 3.89
CA LEU A 189 -6.37 1.38 4.40
C LEU A 189 -6.35 1.11 5.92
N ILE A 190 -7.32 1.65 6.67
CA ILE A 190 -7.50 1.29 8.09
C ILE A 190 -7.82 -0.21 8.22
N SER A 191 -8.68 -0.75 7.35
CA SER A 191 -9.09 -2.15 7.41
C SER A 191 -7.92 -3.16 7.42
N PRO A 192 -6.97 -3.15 6.46
CA PRO A 192 -5.82 -4.04 6.51
C PRO A 192 -4.90 -3.79 7.71
N HIS A 193 -4.73 -2.53 8.17
CA HIS A 193 -3.99 -2.22 9.39
C HIS A 193 -4.62 -2.88 10.63
N GLU A 194 -5.93 -2.72 10.84
CA GLU A 194 -6.61 -3.29 12.01
C GLU A 194 -6.74 -4.81 11.94
N LEU A 195 -6.77 -5.38 10.73
CA LEU A 195 -6.66 -6.81 10.52
C LEU A 195 -5.26 -7.34 10.84
N ALA A 196 -4.20 -6.56 10.67
CA ALA A 196 -2.86 -6.99 11.08
C ALA A 196 -2.74 -7.17 12.60
N HIS A 197 -3.42 -6.33 13.39
CA HIS A 197 -3.60 -6.59 14.82
C HIS A 197 -4.51 -7.80 15.07
N SER A 198 -5.66 -7.87 14.39
CA SER A 198 -6.72 -8.81 14.76
C SER A 198 -6.52 -10.25 14.30
N LEU A 199 -5.84 -10.40 13.16
CA LEU A 199 -5.45 -11.66 12.55
C LEU A 199 -3.99 -11.99 12.84
N GLY A 200 -3.10 -11.04 12.55
CA GLY A 200 -1.65 -11.17 12.66
C GLY A 200 -1.12 -11.14 14.08
N ARG A 201 -1.87 -10.55 15.02
CA ARG A 201 -1.39 -10.23 16.38
C ARG A 201 -0.11 -9.40 16.34
N LEU A 202 0.02 -8.55 15.32
CA LEU A 202 1.10 -7.59 15.16
C LEU A 202 0.82 -6.34 16.02
N GLN A 203 1.84 -5.53 16.27
CA GLN A 203 1.77 -4.31 17.10
C GLN A 203 2.00 -3.07 16.24
N ASP A 204 1.67 -1.89 16.78
CA ASP A 204 1.95 -0.63 16.09
C ASP A 204 3.46 -0.34 16.03
N GLU A 205 3.91 0.07 14.85
CA GLU A 205 5.30 0.46 14.58
C GLU A 205 5.51 1.98 14.62
N TYR A 206 4.43 2.77 14.79
CA TYR A 206 4.55 4.21 14.90
C TYR A 206 5.04 4.66 16.30
N PRO A 207 5.81 5.77 16.38
CA PRO A 207 6.50 6.19 17.61
C PRO A 207 5.67 7.11 18.52
N TYR A 208 4.34 7.16 18.36
CA TYR A 208 3.47 8.12 19.04
C TYR A 208 2.27 7.46 19.72
N TYR A 209 1.85 7.96 20.88
CA TYR A 209 0.64 7.46 21.58
C TYR A 209 -0.57 8.36 21.30
N PHE A 210 -0.37 9.66 21.40
CA PHE A 210 -1.18 10.66 20.70
C PHE A 210 -0.36 11.14 19.51
N ARG A 211 -0.97 11.57 18.41
CA ARG A 211 -0.24 11.96 17.18
C ARG A 211 0.84 13.03 17.42
N ASP A 212 0.65 13.91 18.40
CA ASP A 212 1.60 14.94 18.82
C ASP A 212 2.62 14.49 19.90
N THR A 213 2.45 13.30 20.50
CA THR A 213 3.15 12.90 21.73
C THR A 213 3.62 11.45 21.72
N SER A 214 4.94 11.27 21.87
CA SER A 214 5.61 9.97 22.13
C SER A 214 5.61 9.61 23.63
N LEU A 215 5.67 8.31 23.95
CA LEU A 215 5.93 7.81 25.31
C LEU A 215 7.39 7.99 25.74
N GLY A 216 8.24 8.55 24.88
CA GLY A 216 9.67 8.73 25.10
C GLY A 216 10.44 7.43 24.87
N ARG A 217 11.58 7.28 25.55
CA ARG A 217 12.44 6.10 25.42
C ARG A 217 11.80 4.84 26.00
N TYR A 218 11.88 3.75 25.25
CA TYR A 218 11.55 2.41 25.71
C TYR A 218 12.66 1.89 26.65
N ASP A 219 12.31 1.61 27.91
CA ASP A 219 13.22 1.09 28.95
C ASP A 219 12.96 -0.40 29.28
N GLY A 220 12.16 -1.09 28.45
CA GLY A 220 11.81 -2.50 28.63
C GLY A 220 12.89 -3.48 28.18
N GLY A 221 12.59 -4.78 28.28
CA GLY A 221 13.42 -5.84 27.68
C GLY A 221 13.06 -6.10 26.22
N GLU A 222 13.74 -7.04 25.58
CA GLU A 222 13.42 -7.49 24.22
C GLU A 222 11.91 -7.80 24.11
N PRO A 223 11.17 -7.11 23.22
CA PRO A 223 9.73 -7.35 23.04
C PRO A 223 9.44 -8.79 22.60
N ASP A 224 8.29 -9.35 22.96
CA ASP A 224 7.84 -10.66 22.43
C ASP A 224 7.35 -10.56 20.97
N SER A 225 6.95 -9.35 20.57
CA SER A 225 6.58 -8.91 19.23
C SER A 225 7.52 -9.41 18.12
N ALA A 226 6.99 -9.86 16.99
CA ALA A 226 7.78 -10.44 15.90
C ALA A 226 8.63 -9.41 15.14
N HIS A 227 8.16 -8.17 15.09
CA HIS A 227 8.65 -7.03 14.29
C HIS A 227 9.08 -5.82 15.15
N HIS A 228 9.48 -6.07 16.40
CA HIS A 228 10.15 -5.07 17.23
C HIS A 228 11.33 -5.69 17.97
N THR A 229 12.42 -4.92 18.13
CA THR A 229 13.66 -5.44 18.72
C THR A 229 14.50 -4.38 19.43
N LEU A 230 15.40 -4.86 20.29
CA LEU A 230 16.57 -4.15 20.81
C LEU A 230 17.89 -4.75 20.31
N MET A 231 17.83 -5.83 19.53
CA MET A 231 19.00 -6.55 19.03
C MET A 231 19.61 -5.84 17.83
N THR A 232 20.93 -5.74 17.81
CA THR A 232 21.70 -5.38 16.60
C THR A 232 21.60 -6.48 15.53
N SER A 233 21.93 -6.17 14.28
CA SER A 233 21.99 -7.19 13.22
C SER A 233 22.95 -8.33 13.56
N GLU A 234 24.09 -8.03 14.22
CA GLU A 234 25.04 -9.05 14.67
C GLU A 234 24.42 -10.01 15.69
N GLU A 235 23.66 -9.49 16.65
CA GLU A 235 22.97 -10.29 17.66
C GLU A 235 21.86 -11.15 17.04
N MET A 236 21.05 -10.59 16.14
CA MET A 236 20.01 -11.34 15.43
C MET A 236 20.58 -12.49 14.60
N LEU A 237 21.63 -12.23 13.81
CA LEU A 237 22.28 -13.24 12.99
C LEU A 237 22.95 -14.33 13.83
N SER A 238 23.61 -13.96 14.93
CA SER A 238 24.29 -14.94 15.79
C SER A 238 23.34 -15.82 16.61
N GLN A 239 22.16 -15.29 16.95
CA GLN A 239 21.13 -16.00 17.71
C GLN A 239 20.08 -16.66 16.83
N GLU A 240 20.08 -16.40 15.51
CA GLU A 240 19.02 -16.78 14.58
C GLU A 240 17.63 -16.33 15.10
N ALA A 241 17.56 -15.10 15.62
CA ALA A 241 16.37 -14.54 16.28
C ALA A 241 15.64 -13.51 15.42
N LYS A 242 14.35 -13.30 15.71
CA LYS A 242 13.50 -12.30 15.06
C LYS A 242 13.51 -12.46 13.53
N TRP A 243 13.72 -11.37 12.79
CA TRP A 243 13.70 -11.34 11.33
C TRP A 243 15.10 -11.44 10.70
N TRP A 244 16.05 -12.11 11.35
CA TRP A 244 17.42 -12.23 10.83
C TRP A 244 17.52 -12.71 9.37
N ARG A 245 16.52 -13.47 8.88
CA ARG A 245 16.42 -13.97 7.50
C ARG A 245 16.08 -12.91 6.46
N TRP A 246 15.62 -11.74 6.92
CA TRP A 246 15.19 -10.60 6.11
C TRP A 246 16.20 -9.45 6.13
N LEU A 247 17.19 -9.47 7.04
CA LEU A 247 18.17 -8.39 7.17
C LEU A 247 18.92 -8.11 5.84
N GLY A 248 18.98 -6.84 5.47
CA GLY A 248 19.67 -6.36 4.27
C GLY A 248 18.85 -6.43 2.98
N GLU A 249 17.60 -6.88 3.03
CA GLU A 249 16.68 -6.85 1.89
C GLU A 249 16.03 -5.48 1.72
N GLU A 250 15.76 -5.08 0.48
CA GLU A 250 14.93 -3.91 0.20
C GLU A 250 13.49 -4.19 0.66
N SER A 251 12.98 -3.36 1.56
CA SER A 251 11.61 -3.50 2.07
C SER A 251 10.63 -3.15 0.96
N GLU A 252 9.56 -3.94 0.82
CA GLU A 252 8.47 -3.62 -0.12
C GLU A 252 7.75 -2.31 0.24
N SER A 253 7.87 -1.89 1.50
CA SER A 253 7.34 -0.63 2.01
C SER A 253 8.34 0.52 1.93
N GLY A 254 9.59 0.28 1.52
CA GLY A 254 10.61 1.32 1.43
C GLY A 254 11.78 1.15 2.41
N GLY A 255 12.97 1.55 1.96
CA GLY A 255 14.23 1.41 2.70
C GLY A 255 14.77 -0.04 2.73
N THR A 256 15.78 -0.28 3.57
CA THR A 256 16.37 -1.61 3.78
C THR A 256 15.88 -2.19 5.10
N ILE A 257 15.58 -3.48 5.14
CA ILE A 257 15.28 -4.18 6.40
C ILE A 257 16.52 -4.22 7.29
N ALA A 258 16.41 -3.61 8.47
CA ALA A 258 17.49 -3.41 9.42
C ALA A 258 17.10 -3.87 10.84
N ALA A 259 18.04 -3.75 11.78
CA ALA A 259 17.83 -4.04 13.20
C ALA A 259 18.23 -2.82 14.05
N ALA A 260 18.60 -3.01 15.32
CA ALA A 260 19.04 -1.92 16.21
C ALA A 260 20.47 -1.42 15.93
N ASP A 261 20.79 -1.20 14.65
CA ASP A 261 22.05 -0.64 14.17
C ASP A 261 21.93 0.89 13.97
N PRO A 262 23.06 1.62 13.80
CA PRO A 262 23.03 3.07 13.60
C PRO A 262 22.25 3.55 12.37
N ASP A 263 22.11 2.69 11.37
CA ASP A 263 21.33 2.89 10.14
C ASP A 263 19.96 2.17 10.18
N GLY A 264 19.59 1.66 11.36
CA GLY A 264 18.30 1.02 11.61
C GLY A 264 17.17 2.01 11.92
N HIS A 265 15.95 1.47 11.93
CA HIS A 265 14.72 2.25 12.05
C HIS A 265 14.26 2.33 13.51
N GLU A 266 14.78 3.31 14.25
CA GLU A 266 14.39 3.55 15.65
C GLU A 266 12.95 4.09 15.71
N GLY A 267 12.20 3.66 16.73
CA GLY A 267 10.80 4.02 16.97
C GLY A 267 9.82 2.88 16.71
N GLY A 268 8.85 2.74 17.61
CA GLY A 268 7.81 1.70 17.59
C GLY A 268 7.17 1.50 18.96
N LEU A 269 6.05 0.77 19.05
CA LEU A 269 5.26 0.63 20.28
C LEU A 269 4.97 1.98 20.99
N TYR A 270 4.71 3.03 20.22
CA TYR A 270 4.44 4.38 20.72
C TYR A 270 5.64 5.09 21.39
N HIS A 271 6.84 4.51 21.27
CA HIS A 271 8.09 5.06 21.77
C HIS A 271 8.94 5.56 20.60
N SER A 272 9.53 6.75 20.73
CA SER A 272 10.38 7.36 19.71
C SER A 272 11.86 6.99 19.83
N GLU A 273 12.26 6.33 20.93
CA GLU A 273 13.65 5.96 21.18
C GLU A 273 13.75 4.60 21.88
N GLY A 274 14.87 3.91 21.70
CA GLY A 274 15.24 2.70 22.45
C GLY A 274 14.52 1.43 22.00
N ILE A 275 13.89 1.43 20.83
CA ILE A 275 13.25 0.27 20.21
C ILE A 275 13.28 0.42 18.69
N TRP A 276 13.41 -0.67 17.95
CA TRP A 276 13.54 -0.66 16.49
C TRP A 276 12.50 -1.53 15.81
N ARG A 277 12.05 -1.09 14.63
CA ARG A 277 11.17 -1.79 13.69
C ARG A 277 11.99 -2.30 12.49
N PRO A 278 11.48 -3.24 11.67
CA PRO A 278 12.27 -3.84 10.60
C PRO A 278 12.56 -2.90 9.44
N SER A 279 11.66 -2.00 9.07
CA SER A 279 11.74 -1.17 7.86
C SER A 279 11.43 0.29 8.13
N ASP A 280 11.74 1.18 7.17
CA ASP A 280 11.51 2.61 7.38
C ASP A 280 10.01 2.93 7.42
N HIS A 281 9.25 2.32 6.52
CA HIS A 281 7.79 2.34 6.48
C HIS A 281 7.21 0.94 6.60
N SER A 282 5.93 0.87 6.93
CA SER A 282 5.09 -0.33 6.97
C SER A 282 3.64 0.14 7.16
N MET A 283 2.67 -0.67 6.74
CA MET A 283 1.23 -0.49 7.04
C MET A 283 0.98 -0.28 8.54
N LEU A 284 1.84 -0.84 9.39
CA LEU A 284 1.75 -0.74 10.86
C LEU A 284 2.42 0.52 11.43
N LYS A 285 3.09 1.31 10.60
CA LYS A 285 3.62 2.64 10.93
C LYS A 285 2.79 3.75 10.29
N THR A 286 2.58 3.65 8.98
CA THR A 286 2.02 4.70 8.13
C THR A 286 1.07 4.08 7.12
N LEU A 287 -0.20 4.50 7.17
CA LEU A 287 -1.19 4.05 6.19
C LEU A 287 -0.79 4.47 4.76
N GLY A 288 -1.05 3.56 3.83
CA GLY A 288 -0.77 3.70 2.40
C GLY A 288 0.46 2.92 1.95
N TYR A 289 1.44 2.66 2.82
CA TYR A 289 2.50 1.70 2.50
C TYR A 289 2.03 0.26 2.68
N TYR A 290 2.70 -0.67 2.00
CA TYR A 290 2.47 -2.11 2.16
C TYR A 290 2.86 -2.61 3.56
N PHE A 291 2.62 -3.90 3.85
CA PHE A 291 3.35 -4.55 4.94
C PHE A 291 4.82 -4.68 4.54
N ASP A 292 5.72 -4.54 5.50
CA ASP A 292 7.07 -5.05 5.34
C ASP A 292 7.06 -6.59 5.34
N GLN A 293 8.15 -7.19 4.91
CA GLN A 293 8.25 -8.64 4.76
C GLN A 293 8.08 -9.41 6.07
N VAL A 294 8.43 -8.82 7.23
CA VAL A 294 8.26 -9.46 8.55
C VAL A 294 6.79 -9.51 8.93
N GLY A 295 6.08 -8.39 8.76
CA GLY A 295 4.62 -8.34 8.92
C GLY A 295 3.90 -9.29 7.96
N ARG A 296 4.30 -9.29 6.68
CA ARG A 296 3.72 -10.15 5.63
C ARG A 296 3.91 -11.64 5.91
N GLU A 297 5.08 -12.06 6.41
CA GLU A 297 5.34 -13.45 6.80
C GLU A 297 4.36 -13.93 7.88
N VAL A 298 4.16 -13.11 8.91
CA VAL A 298 3.20 -13.41 9.99
C VAL A 298 1.78 -13.46 9.44
N MET A 299 1.37 -12.49 8.63
CA MET A 299 0.04 -12.47 8.04
C MET A 299 -0.23 -13.68 7.15
N THR A 300 0.75 -14.07 6.33
CA THR A 300 0.68 -15.26 5.46
C THR A 300 0.43 -16.52 6.28
N HIS A 301 1.23 -16.73 7.32
CA HIS A 301 1.06 -17.87 8.24
C HIS A 301 -0.34 -17.92 8.86
N ARG A 302 -0.89 -16.77 9.28
CA ARG A 302 -2.21 -16.69 9.91
C ARG A 302 -3.36 -16.92 8.93
N ILE A 303 -3.21 -16.50 7.68
CA ILE A 303 -4.20 -16.74 6.62
C ILE A 303 -4.18 -18.22 6.20
N SER A 304 -3.00 -18.78 5.91
CA SER A 304 -2.88 -20.19 5.49
C SER A 304 -3.39 -21.17 6.54
N GLY A 305 -3.18 -20.86 7.82
CA GLY A 305 -3.66 -21.66 8.96
C GLY A 305 -5.11 -21.42 9.39
N LEU A 306 -5.90 -20.65 8.63
CA LEU A 306 -7.29 -20.31 8.98
C LEU A 306 -7.44 -19.68 10.38
N ARG A 307 -6.62 -18.68 10.69
CA ARG A 307 -6.60 -17.98 11.98
C ARG A 307 -6.19 -18.87 13.15
N ASP A 308 -7.15 -19.28 13.98
CA ASP A 308 -6.89 -19.98 15.24
C ASP A 308 -6.96 -21.50 15.09
N GLN A 309 -7.49 -22.01 13.97
CA GLN A 309 -7.39 -23.43 13.65
C GLN A 309 -5.93 -23.87 13.48
N ALA A 310 -5.05 -22.95 13.05
CA ALA A 310 -3.62 -23.16 12.85
C ALA A 310 -3.30 -24.41 12.00
N THR A 311 -4.13 -24.63 10.98
CA THR A 311 -4.03 -25.78 10.08
C THR A 311 -4.31 -25.38 8.64
N LEU A 312 -3.49 -25.86 7.72
CA LEU A 312 -3.77 -25.83 6.30
C LEU A 312 -4.98 -26.75 6.03
N PRO A 313 -6.05 -26.27 5.37
CA PRO A 313 -7.23 -27.08 5.09
C PRO A 313 -7.00 -27.96 3.86
N VAL A 314 -6.62 -29.23 4.06
CA VAL A 314 -6.45 -30.20 2.97
C VAL A 314 -7.58 -31.22 3.02
N ALA A 315 -8.50 -31.15 2.06
CA ALA A 315 -9.50 -32.18 1.84
C ALA A 315 -8.83 -33.42 1.22
N SER A 316 -9.30 -34.61 1.55
CA SER A 316 -8.67 -35.84 1.05
C SER A 316 -9.56 -37.06 1.14
N THR A 317 -9.08 -38.15 0.51
CA THR A 317 -9.53 -39.49 0.87
C THR A 317 -9.33 -39.70 2.38
N PRO A 318 -10.36 -40.13 3.15
CA PRO A 318 -10.20 -40.30 4.59
C PRO A 318 -9.00 -41.19 4.96
N GLU A 319 -8.17 -40.73 5.89
CA GLU A 319 -7.02 -41.50 6.38
C GLU A 319 -7.45 -42.86 6.95
N GLY A 320 -6.71 -43.92 6.61
CA GLY A 320 -7.09 -45.29 6.97
C GLY A 320 -6.55 -46.34 6.00
N GLU A 321 -7.29 -47.44 5.86
CA GLU A 321 -6.97 -48.47 4.86
C GLU A 321 -7.49 -48.09 3.47
N VAL A 322 -6.63 -48.23 2.46
CA VAL A 322 -6.97 -48.07 1.03
C VAL A 322 -6.55 -49.32 0.27
N GLY A 323 -7.30 -49.72 -0.75
CA GLY A 323 -6.99 -50.90 -1.55
C GLY A 323 -5.85 -50.66 -2.54
N PRO A 324 -5.14 -51.71 -2.99
CA PRO A 324 -4.04 -51.59 -3.96
C PRO A 324 -4.50 -51.14 -5.36
N GLU A 325 -5.81 -51.13 -5.63
CA GLU A 325 -6.40 -50.68 -6.90
C GLU A 325 -7.19 -49.37 -6.73
N ASN A 326 -7.08 -48.71 -5.56
CA ASN A 326 -7.78 -47.46 -5.32
C ASN A 326 -6.99 -46.25 -5.83
N VAL A 327 -7.73 -45.20 -6.17
CA VAL A 327 -7.19 -43.85 -6.29
C VAL A 327 -7.29 -43.16 -4.93
N VAL A 328 -6.19 -42.54 -4.51
CA VAL A 328 -6.11 -41.72 -3.30
C VAL A 328 -5.90 -40.27 -3.72
N TRP A 329 -6.58 -39.33 -3.09
CA TRP A 329 -6.52 -37.91 -3.46
C TRP A 329 -6.36 -36.99 -2.26
N ALA A 330 -5.78 -35.82 -2.50
CA ALA A 330 -5.64 -34.71 -1.56
C ALA A 330 -5.69 -33.37 -2.30
N GLU A 331 -6.50 -32.44 -1.80
CA GLU A 331 -6.74 -31.14 -2.41
C GLU A 331 -6.71 -30.05 -1.32
N GLY A 332 -5.74 -29.16 -1.43
CA GLY A 332 -5.59 -27.97 -0.59
C GLY A 332 -6.19 -26.72 -1.25
N PRO A 333 -6.15 -25.57 -0.56
CA PRO A 333 -6.57 -24.29 -1.12
C PRO A 333 -5.66 -23.84 -2.28
N HIS A 334 -6.14 -22.88 -3.07
CA HIS A 334 -5.47 -22.44 -4.30
C HIS A 334 -5.08 -20.96 -4.19
N PRO A 335 -3.82 -20.62 -3.87
CA PRO A 335 -3.32 -19.27 -3.99
C PRO A 335 -3.46 -18.77 -5.44
N VAL A 336 -3.66 -17.46 -5.61
CA VAL A 336 -3.86 -16.81 -6.91
C VAL A 336 -2.57 -16.79 -7.74
N ARG A 337 -1.40 -16.83 -7.09
CA ARG A 337 -0.10 -16.51 -7.72
C ARG A 337 0.91 -17.65 -7.68
N HIS A 338 0.56 -18.77 -7.04
CA HIS A 338 1.41 -19.95 -6.95
C HIS A 338 0.59 -21.18 -6.60
N GLU A 339 1.15 -22.36 -6.83
CA GLU A 339 0.56 -23.63 -6.45
C GLU A 339 1.14 -24.17 -5.13
N LEU A 340 0.32 -24.93 -4.39
CA LEU A 340 0.82 -25.76 -3.31
C LEU A 340 1.65 -26.92 -3.87
N ALA A 341 2.73 -27.26 -3.17
CA ALA A 341 3.56 -28.41 -3.52
C ALA A 341 2.96 -29.70 -2.94
N TYR A 342 2.79 -30.72 -3.77
CA TYR A 342 2.36 -32.06 -3.38
C TYR A 342 3.49 -33.05 -3.59
N THR A 343 3.98 -33.66 -2.51
CA THR A 343 5.04 -34.68 -2.56
C THR A 343 4.49 -36.01 -2.06
N TRP A 344 4.29 -36.95 -2.99
CA TRP A 344 3.83 -38.30 -2.69
C TRP A 344 4.98 -39.23 -2.30
N SER A 345 4.72 -40.16 -1.39
CA SER A 345 5.66 -41.23 -1.04
C SER A 345 4.95 -42.57 -0.81
N VAL A 346 5.63 -43.66 -1.10
CA VAL A 346 5.19 -45.04 -0.84
C VAL A 346 6.30 -45.79 -0.11
N GLY A 347 5.99 -46.38 1.04
CA GLY A 347 6.97 -47.06 1.89
C GLY A 347 8.10 -46.14 2.38
N GLY A 348 7.87 -44.83 2.40
CA GLY A 348 8.85 -43.80 2.74
C GLY A 348 9.79 -43.39 1.59
N GLU A 349 9.57 -43.89 0.37
CA GLU A 349 10.29 -43.45 -0.84
C GLU A 349 9.42 -42.46 -1.62
N GLU A 350 9.95 -41.27 -1.93
CA GLU A 350 9.26 -40.25 -2.73
C GLU A 350 8.99 -40.73 -4.16
N LEU A 351 7.90 -40.23 -4.75
CA LEU A 351 7.48 -40.48 -6.13
C LEU A 351 7.62 -39.19 -6.98
N PRO A 352 8.78 -38.91 -7.58
CA PRO A 352 8.99 -37.69 -8.36
C PRO A 352 8.06 -37.56 -9.57
N ASP A 353 7.66 -38.68 -10.17
CA ASP A 353 6.73 -38.68 -11.32
C ASP A 353 5.30 -38.27 -10.94
N ALA A 354 4.98 -38.20 -9.64
CA ALA A 354 3.71 -37.74 -9.09
C ALA A 354 3.82 -36.38 -8.38
N GLU A 355 4.95 -35.68 -8.52
CA GLU A 355 5.14 -34.35 -7.94
C GLU A 355 4.08 -33.37 -8.46
N GLY A 356 3.41 -32.66 -7.55
CA GLY A 356 2.33 -31.72 -7.87
C GLY A 356 0.97 -32.35 -8.16
N ALA A 357 0.86 -33.68 -8.25
CA ALA A 357 -0.41 -34.35 -8.52
C ALA A 357 -1.33 -34.32 -7.29
N ARG A 358 -2.61 -33.98 -7.48
CA ARG A 358 -3.65 -34.01 -6.43
C ARG A 358 -4.27 -35.40 -6.21
N ALA A 359 -3.97 -36.36 -7.08
CA ALA A 359 -4.42 -37.75 -6.94
C ALA A 359 -3.34 -38.74 -7.36
N LEU A 360 -3.33 -39.91 -6.72
CA LEU A 360 -2.43 -41.02 -6.96
C LEU A 360 -3.23 -42.31 -7.22
N ASP A 361 -3.09 -42.84 -8.43
CA ASP A 361 -3.65 -44.15 -8.79
C ASP A 361 -2.71 -45.27 -8.32
N LEU A 362 -3.12 -46.00 -7.28
CA LEU A 362 -2.32 -47.07 -6.71
C LEU A 362 -2.23 -48.30 -7.63
N SER A 363 -3.17 -48.48 -8.56
CA SER A 363 -3.14 -49.61 -9.51
C SER A 363 -1.96 -49.52 -10.49
N ALA A 364 -1.42 -48.31 -10.68
CA ALA A 364 -0.25 -48.05 -11.49
C ALA A 364 1.08 -48.32 -10.75
N LEU A 365 1.02 -48.60 -9.44
CA LEU A 365 2.18 -48.79 -8.55
C LEU A 365 2.31 -50.25 -8.09
N ASP A 366 3.52 -50.68 -7.74
CA ASP A 366 3.78 -52.03 -7.19
C ASP A 366 3.60 -52.04 -5.67
N VAL A 367 2.38 -51.72 -5.20
CA VAL A 367 2.04 -51.64 -3.77
C VAL A 367 1.60 -52.98 -3.19
N SER A 368 2.01 -53.24 -1.95
CA SER A 368 1.69 -54.44 -1.17
C SER A 368 0.87 -54.10 0.08
N ALA A 369 0.07 -55.05 0.54
CA ALA A 369 -0.68 -54.89 1.79
C ALA A 369 0.29 -54.62 2.97
N GLY A 370 0.05 -53.52 3.68
CA GLY A 370 0.88 -53.00 4.76
C GLY A 370 1.83 -51.87 4.34
N ASP A 371 1.95 -51.56 3.04
CA ASP A 371 2.71 -50.41 2.58
C ASP A 371 2.03 -49.11 3.01
N GLU A 372 2.82 -48.12 3.38
CA GLU A 372 2.35 -46.79 3.74
C GLU A 372 2.35 -45.90 2.49
N VAL A 373 1.23 -45.23 2.22
CA VAL A 373 1.13 -44.20 1.18
C VAL A 373 0.94 -42.87 1.91
N SER A 374 1.71 -41.85 1.54
CA SER A 374 1.52 -40.51 2.11
C SER A 374 1.68 -39.42 1.07
N VAL A 375 1.08 -38.28 1.35
CA VAL A 375 1.30 -37.04 0.61
C VAL A 375 1.62 -35.93 1.61
N THR A 376 2.66 -35.16 1.32
CA THR A 376 2.97 -33.92 2.04
C THR A 376 2.59 -32.74 1.15
N VAL A 377 1.63 -31.95 1.63
CA VAL A 377 1.17 -30.71 1.00
C VAL A 377 1.83 -29.54 1.71
N THR A 378 2.58 -28.73 0.98
CA THR A 378 3.31 -27.58 1.53
C THR A 378 3.00 -26.34 0.71
N ASP A 379 2.80 -25.21 1.38
CA ASP A 379 2.79 -23.92 0.72
C ASP A 379 4.24 -23.42 0.50
N PRO A 380 4.72 -23.36 -0.76
CA PRO A 380 6.11 -23.05 -1.06
C PRO A 380 6.39 -21.54 -1.11
N THR A 381 5.42 -20.68 -0.76
CA THR A 381 5.53 -19.23 -0.89
C THR A 381 6.86 -18.68 -0.34
N ASP A 382 7.43 -17.74 -1.09
CA ASP A 382 8.62 -17.00 -0.65
C ASP A 382 8.30 -15.94 0.42
N PHE A 383 7.01 -15.69 0.72
CA PHE A 383 6.58 -14.81 1.80
C PHE A 383 6.93 -15.37 3.18
N VAL A 384 7.19 -16.67 3.30
CA VAL A 384 7.57 -17.34 4.56
C VAL A 384 8.96 -17.94 4.43
N ARG A 385 9.95 -17.37 5.10
CA ARG A 385 11.34 -17.85 5.15
C ARG A 385 11.67 -18.63 6.42
N ASP A 386 10.90 -18.45 7.49
CA ASP A 386 11.12 -19.20 8.72
C ASP A 386 10.76 -20.69 8.51
N PRO A 387 11.73 -21.62 8.62
CA PRO A 387 11.49 -23.04 8.42
C PRO A 387 10.59 -23.65 9.51
N LEU A 388 10.49 -23.06 10.70
CA LEU A 388 9.56 -23.50 11.75
C LEU A 388 8.13 -23.10 11.42
N ILE A 389 7.92 -21.91 10.84
CA ILE A 389 6.62 -21.50 10.32
C ILE A 389 6.24 -22.40 9.14
N ARG A 390 7.16 -22.59 8.18
CA ARG A 390 6.92 -23.43 7.00
C ARG A 390 6.60 -24.88 7.38
N ALA A 391 7.29 -25.45 8.36
CA ALA A 391 7.03 -26.81 8.84
C ALA A 391 5.82 -26.95 9.79
N SER A 392 5.15 -25.84 10.13
CA SER A 392 3.96 -25.88 10.98
C SER A 392 2.75 -26.47 10.24
N ASP A 393 1.79 -27.01 10.99
CA ASP A 393 0.51 -27.51 10.45
C ASP A 393 -0.26 -26.48 9.61
N ALA A 394 -0.01 -25.18 9.79
CA ALA A 394 -0.63 -24.09 9.06
C ALA A 394 -0.07 -23.90 7.64
N MET A 395 1.13 -24.43 7.36
CA MET A 395 1.83 -24.27 6.09
C MET A 395 2.19 -25.63 5.44
N THR A 396 2.30 -26.70 6.25
CA THR A 396 2.60 -28.05 5.79
C THR A 396 1.64 -29.06 6.44
N ARG A 397 1.03 -29.93 5.63
CA ARG A 397 0.18 -31.03 6.07
C ARG A 397 0.65 -32.35 5.45
N THR A 398 0.84 -33.37 6.26
CA THR A 398 1.09 -34.74 5.77
C THR A 398 -0.11 -35.61 6.08
N LEU A 399 -0.65 -36.27 5.05
CA LEU A 399 -1.75 -37.23 5.13
C LEU A 399 -1.22 -38.63 4.85
N THR A 400 -1.71 -39.65 5.56
CA THR A 400 -1.20 -41.02 5.45
C THR A 400 -2.31 -42.06 5.37
N TRP A 401 -2.11 -43.04 4.48
CA TRP A 401 -2.95 -44.23 4.31
C TRP A 401 -2.09 -45.50 4.38
N THR A 402 -2.72 -46.62 4.71
CA THR A 402 -2.08 -47.94 4.67
C THR A 402 -2.76 -48.80 3.62
N VAL A 403 -1.99 -49.45 2.76
CA VAL A 403 -2.53 -50.36 1.75
C VAL A 403 -3.11 -51.60 2.44
N GLY A 404 -4.40 -51.86 2.26
CA GLY A 404 -5.16 -52.86 3.00
C GLY A 404 -6.47 -53.21 2.30
N ALA A 405 -7.59 -53.09 3.03
CA ALA A 405 -8.92 -53.32 2.47
C ALA A 405 -9.27 -52.22 1.44
N PRO A 406 -9.92 -52.58 0.31
CA PRO A 406 -10.38 -51.59 -0.65
C PRO A 406 -11.48 -50.71 -0.08
N LEU A 407 -11.48 -49.45 -0.50
CA LEU A 407 -12.57 -48.52 -0.27
C LEU A 407 -13.85 -49.04 -0.96
N GLU A 408 -15.01 -48.68 -0.39
CA GLU A 408 -16.28 -48.92 -1.07
C GLU A 408 -16.31 -48.12 -2.38
N PRO A 409 -16.71 -48.73 -3.51
CA PRO A 409 -16.77 -48.02 -4.79
C PRO A 409 -17.65 -46.78 -4.72
N VAL A 410 -17.08 -45.64 -5.12
CA VAL A 410 -17.82 -44.37 -5.27
C VAL A 410 -18.08 -44.14 -6.76
N GLU A 411 -19.35 -44.25 -7.14
CA GLU A 411 -19.82 -43.84 -8.47
C GLU A 411 -20.11 -42.33 -8.42
N VAL A 412 -19.54 -41.58 -9.37
CA VAL A 412 -19.69 -40.13 -9.48
C VAL A 412 -20.23 -39.75 -10.85
N GLU A 413 -20.95 -38.64 -10.92
CA GLU A 413 -21.22 -37.99 -12.21
C GLU A 413 -19.96 -37.25 -12.68
N VAL A 414 -19.67 -37.30 -13.98
CA VAL A 414 -18.54 -36.55 -14.56
C VAL A 414 -18.85 -35.07 -14.48
N GLY A 415 -18.07 -34.33 -13.70
CA GLY A 415 -18.28 -32.90 -13.50
C GLY A 415 -17.26 -32.26 -12.58
N PHE A 416 -17.37 -30.94 -12.45
CA PHE A 416 -16.59 -30.14 -11.51
C PHE A 416 -17.30 -30.01 -10.16
N GLU A 417 -16.56 -30.17 -9.07
CA GLU A 417 -17.09 -30.00 -7.70
C GLU A 417 -16.74 -28.63 -7.11
N ARG A 418 -15.55 -28.10 -7.43
CA ARG A 418 -15.09 -26.77 -7.02
C ARG A 418 -14.30 -26.16 -8.16
N PHE A 419 -14.35 -24.84 -8.27
CA PHE A 419 -13.63 -24.14 -9.33
C PHE A 419 -13.51 -22.66 -8.97
N ARG A 420 -12.54 -22.00 -9.59
CA ARG A 420 -12.46 -20.53 -9.62
C ARG A 420 -13.78 -19.96 -10.14
N ASP A 421 -14.42 -19.02 -9.44
CA ASP A 421 -15.71 -18.45 -9.91
C ASP A 421 -15.60 -17.93 -11.36
N THR A 422 -16.65 -18.15 -12.17
CA THR A 422 -16.71 -17.78 -13.59
C THR A 422 -17.42 -16.46 -13.84
N GLU A 423 -17.96 -15.82 -12.79
CA GLU A 423 -18.67 -14.55 -12.91
C GLU A 423 -17.70 -13.38 -13.00
N ARG A 424 -16.58 -13.44 -12.27
CA ARG A 424 -15.49 -12.47 -12.32
C ARG A 424 -14.44 -12.89 -13.34
N ALA A 425 -13.93 -11.92 -14.07
CA ALA A 425 -12.74 -12.13 -14.89
C ALA A 425 -11.55 -12.53 -14.00
N VAL A 426 -10.69 -13.39 -14.54
CA VAL A 426 -9.40 -13.76 -13.93
C VAL A 426 -8.31 -12.88 -14.50
N GLY A 427 -7.31 -12.53 -13.70
CA GLY A 427 -6.17 -11.75 -14.16
C GLY A 427 -5.29 -12.52 -15.15
N GLY A 428 -4.53 -11.81 -15.98
CA GLY A 428 -3.64 -12.41 -16.98
C GLY A 428 -2.47 -13.21 -16.39
N ASP A 429 -2.29 -13.13 -15.08
CA ASP A 429 -1.22 -13.77 -14.32
C ASP A 429 -1.72 -14.56 -13.09
N GLU A 430 -3.01 -14.95 -13.11
CA GLU A 430 -3.68 -15.77 -12.10
C GLU A 430 -3.52 -17.28 -12.39
N VAL A 431 -3.38 -18.07 -11.33
CA VAL A 431 -3.51 -19.53 -11.35
C VAL A 431 -4.98 -19.90 -11.22
N VAL A 432 -5.59 -20.37 -12.31
CA VAL A 432 -6.99 -20.79 -12.36
C VAL A 432 -7.09 -22.26 -11.98
N TYR A 433 -8.03 -22.61 -11.09
CA TYR A 433 -8.18 -23.97 -10.58
C TYR A 433 -9.56 -24.59 -10.87
N VAL A 434 -9.56 -25.91 -11.00
CA VAL A 434 -10.76 -26.77 -10.99
C VAL A 434 -10.49 -28.04 -10.17
N GLU A 435 -11.52 -28.49 -9.44
CA GLU A 435 -11.58 -29.75 -8.72
C GLU A 435 -12.71 -30.59 -9.32
N THR A 436 -12.49 -31.88 -9.41
CA THR A 436 -13.42 -32.83 -10.05
C THR A 436 -13.89 -33.84 -9.04
N ALA A 437 -15.00 -34.52 -9.31
CA ALA A 437 -15.43 -35.64 -8.48
C ALA A 437 -14.36 -36.74 -8.38
N HIS A 438 -14.32 -37.43 -7.23
CA HIS A 438 -13.28 -38.40 -6.88
C HIS A 438 -13.78 -39.85 -6.83
N PRO A 439 -13.94 -40.55 -7.98
CA PRO A 439 -14.23 -41.97 -7.97
C PRO A 439 -13.05 -42.76 -7.43
N THR A 440 -13.32 -43.85 -6.71
CA THR A 440 -12.27 -44.64 -6.03
C THR A 440 -11.38 -45.47 -6.96
N ASP A 441 -11.69 -45.54 -8.25
CA ASP A 441 -11.06 -46.46 -9.23
C ASP A 441 -10.41 -45.77 -10.44
N ARG A 442 -10.49 -44.43 -10.54
CA ARG A 442 -9.91 -43.64 -11.63
C ARG A 442 -9.80 -42.15 -11.26
N VAL A 443 -8.99 -41.41 -12.02
CA VAL A 443 -8.92 -39.94 -11.96
C VAL A 443 -9.65 -39.39 -13.19
N LEU A 444 -10.52 -38.38 -13.03
CA LEU A 444 -11.17 -37.73 -14.18
C LEU A 444 -10.18 -36.82 -14.93
N ASP A 445 -10.21 -36.86 -16.26
CA ASP A 445 -9.32 -36.07 -17.12
C ASP A 445 -9.84 -34.62 -17.21
N VAL A 446 -8.97 -33.63 -17.10
CA VAL A 446 -9.28 -32.22 -17.41
C VAL A 446 -8.41 -31.78 -18.58
N ALA A 447 -9.00 -31.06 -19.53
CA ALA A 447 -8.30 -30.44 -20.64
C ALA A 447 -8.59 -28.94 -20.66
N TRP A 448 -7.53 -28.14 -20.79
CA TRP A 448 -7.62 -26.69 -20.89
C TRP A 448 -7.47 -26.21 -22.33
N GLU A 449 -8.24 -25.18 -22.69
CA GLU A 449 -8.12 -24.43 -23.93
C GLU A 449 -8.05 -22.93 -23.64
N LEU A 450 -7.01 -22.27 -24.14
CA LEU A 450 -6.87 -20.81 -24.14
C LEU A 450 -7.09 -20.31 -25.56
N ASP A 451 -8.11 -19.48 -25.75
CA ASP A 451 -8.60 -19.02 -27.06
C ASP A 451 -8.86 -20.19 -28.05
N GLY A 452 -9.34 -21.31 -27.53
CA GLY A 452 -9.60 -22.54 -28.28
C GLY A 452 -8.35 -23.33 -28.68
N SER A 453 -7.17 -22.96 -28.16
CA SER A 453 -5.92 -23.72 -28.33
C SER A 453 -5.64 -24.55 -27.08
N PRO A 454 -5.38 -25.87 -27.18
CA PRO A 454 -5.06 -26.69 -26.03
C PRO A 454 -3.79 -26.20 -25.31
N VAL A 455 -3.88 -26.09 -23.98
CA VAL A 455 -2.79 -25.65 -23.10
C VAL A 455 -2.74 -26.52 -21.84
N SER A 456 -1.61 -26.51 -21.14
CA SER A 456 -1.40 -27.22 -19.87
C SER A 456 -0.17 -26.64 -19.19
N THR A 457 -0.22 -26.48 -17.87
CA THR A 457 0.91 -25.99 -17.05
C THR A 457 1.17 -26.85 -15.82
N SER A 458 0.15 -27.51 -15.25
CA SER A 458 0.30 -28.41 -14.10
C SER A 458 0.46 -29.87 -14.55
N ALA A 459 0.99 -30.73 -13.68
CA ALA A 459 1.20 -32.14 -13.97
C ALA A 459 -0.10 -32.96 -14.07
N ASP A 460 -1.17 -32.50 -13.42
CA ASP A 460 -2.46 -33.18 -13.29
C ASP A 460 -3.63 -32.44 -13.99
N ASP A 461 -3.32 -31.34 -14.69
CA ASP A 461 -4.27 -30.45 -15.36
C ASP A 461 -5.40 -29.90 -14.46
N ARG A 462 -5.23 -29.92 -13.13
CA ARG A 462 -6.20 -29.32 -12.18
C ARG A 462 -6.07 -27.81 -12.05
N THR A 463 -4.96 -27.26 -12.48
CA THR A 463 -4.66 -25.84 -12.48
C THR A 463 -4.07 -25.39 -13.80
N LEU A 464 -4.27 -24.12 -14.13
CA LEU A 464 -3.61 -23.44 -15.22
C LEU A 464 -3.03 -22.11 -14.74
N ASP A 465 -1.71 -21.97 -14.82
CA ASP A 465 -1.01 -20.71 -14.53
C ASP A 465 -1.05 -19.82 -15.78
N LEU A 466 -1.89 -18.78 -15.76
CA LEU A 466 -1.99 -17.84 -16.88
C LEU A 466 -0.70 -17.02 -17.07
N GLY A 467 0.07 -16.81 -16.00
CA GLY A 467 1.34 -16.09 -16.05
C GLY A 467 2.44 -16.82 -16.82
N ALA A 468 2.26 -18.12 -17.09
CA ALA A 468 3.14 -18.89 -17.98
C ALA A 468 2.94 -18.56 -19.47
N PHE A 469 1.90 -17.79 -19.81
CA PHE A 469 1.59 -17.38 -21.17
C PHE A 469 1.86 -15.87 -21.33
N ASP A 470 2.65 -15.50 -22.35
CA ASP A 470 2.84 -14.09 -22.74
C ASP A 470 1.57 -13.57 -23.46
N LEU A 471 0.48 -13.37 -22.70
CA LEU A 471 -0.80 -12.92 -23.23
C LEU A 471 -0.67 -11.52 -23.85
N ALA A 472 -1.39 -11.31 -24.95
CA ALA A 472 -1.50 -9.96 -25.50
C ALA A 472 -2.49 -9.16 -24.64
N SER A 473 -2.33 -7.84 -24.58
CA SER A 473 -3.35 -7.01 -23.91
C SER A 473 -4.71 -7.15 -24.62
N GLY A 474 -5.75 -7.33 -23.80
CA GLY A 474 -7.15 -7.49 -24.22
C GLY A 474 -7.83 -8.70 -23.58
N ASP A 475 -9.02 -9.01 -24.09
CA ASP A 475 -9.84 -10.12 -23.62
C ASP A 475 -9.36 -11.45 -24.20
N HIS A 476 -9.22 -12.45 -23.32
CA HIS A 476 -8.96 -13.84 -23.67
C HIS A 476 -10.06 -14.75 -23.11
N THR A 477 -10.19 -15.95 -23.66
CA THR A 477 -11.14 -16.96 -23.18
C THR A 477 -10.42 -18.21 -22.73
N LEU A 478 -10.60 -18.58 -21.47
CA LEU A 478 -10.10 -19.83 -20.90
C LEU A 478 -11.24 -20.82 -20.74
N THR A 479 -11.06 -22.07 -21.14
CA THR A 479 -12.05 -23.14 -20.96
C THR A 479 -11.40 -24.38 -20.37
N ALA A 480 -12.00 -24.95 -19.34
CA ALA A 480 -11.67 -26.28 -18.81
C ALA A 480 -12.78 -27.25 -19.22
N THR A 481 -12.42 -28.46 -19.62
CA THR A 481 -13.37 -29.55 -19.90
C THR A 481 -12.99 -30.80 -19.14
N VAL A 482 -13.90 -31.34 -18.33
CA VAL A 482 -13.73 -32.60 -17.60
C VAL A 482 -14.36 -33.76 -18.38
N THR A 483 -13.67 -34.91 -18.42
CA THR A 483 -14.13 -36.14 -19.08
C THR A 483 -13.77 -37.39 -18.28
N ASP A 484 -14.44 -38.51 -18.56
CA ASP A 484 -14.09 -39.81 -18.00
C ASP A 484 -13.08 -40.55 -18.90
N PRO A 485 -11.88 -40.91 -18.38
CA PRO A 485 -10.83 -41.57 -19.18
C PRO A 485 -11.26 -42.95 -19.71
N THR A 486 -12.27 -43.58 -19.10
CA THR A 486 -12.77 -44.90 -19.53
C THR A 486 -13.68 -44.81 -20.76
N GLY A 487 -14.16 -43.62 -21.09
CA GLY A 487 -15.08 -43.37 -22.22
C GLY A 487 -16.43 -44.09 -22.10
N LYS A 488 -16.82 -44.54 -20.90
CA LYS A 488 -18.04 -45.36 -20.70
C LYS A 488 -19.34 -44.57 -20.86
N ASP A 489 -19.35 -43.27 -20.55
CA ASP A 489 -20.58 -42.48 -20.49
C ASP A 489 -20.68 -41.31 -21.50
N GLU A 490 -19.64 -41.05 -22.30
CA GLU A 490 -19.51 -39.86 -23.19
C GLU A 490 -19.83 -38.51 -22.49
N ALA A 491 -19.92 -38.50 -21.16
CA ALA A 491 -20.27 -37.35 -20.36
C ALA A 491 -19.07 -36.39 -20.23
N SER A 492 -19.34 -35.10 -20.36
CA SER A 492 -18.38 -34.03 -20.17
C SER A 492 -19.07 -32.79 -19.64
N GLU A 493 -18.35 -32.00 -18.87
CA GLU A 493 -18.75 -30.66 -18.46
C GLU A 493 -17.64 -29.67 -18.84
N SER A 494 -18.01 -28.44 -19.20
CA SER A 494 -17.06 -27.38 -19.50
C SER A 494 -17.38 -26.12 -18.70
N LEU A 495 -16.34 -25.48 -18.19
CA LEU A 495 -16.39 -24.15 -17.57
C LEU A 495 -15.58 -23.18 -18.42
N THR A 496 -16.02 -21.92 -18.46
CA THR A 496 -15.36 -20.88 -19.24
C THR A 496 -15.20 -19.62 -18.40
N TRP A 497 -14.00 -19.04 -18.45
CA TRP A 497 -13.65 -17.77 -17.81
C TRP A 497 -13.30 -16.73 -18.87
N ALA A 498 -13.71 -15.48 -18.60
CA ALA A 498 -13.08 -14.33 -19.22
C ALA A 498 -11.72 -14.10 -18.55
N VAL A 499 -10.68 -13.97 -19.35
CA VAL A 499 -9.34 -13.61 -18.88
C VAL A 499 -9.10 -12.16 -19.24
N ASP A 500 -8.77 -11.37 -18.23
CA ASP A 500 -8.38 -9.98 -18.35
C ASP A 500 -6.86 -9.84 -18.40
N ALA A 501 -6.34 -9.61 -19.59
CA ALA A 501 -4.93 -9.28 -19.80
C ALA A 501 -4.70 -7.79 -20.11
N THR A 502 -5.72 -6.93 -19.98
CA THR A 502 -5.53 -5.48 -20.03
C THR A 502 -4.99 -5.01 -18.69
N ALA A 503 -3.94 -4.20 -18.70
CA ALA A 503 -3.43 -3.61 -17.48
C ALA A 503 -4.11 -2.24 -17.24
N PRO A 504 -4.44 -1.90 -15.98
CA PRO A 504 -5.04 -0.62 -15.65
C PRO A 504 -4.03 0.52 -15.80
N THR A 505 -4.55 1.75 -15.83
CA THR A 505 -3.71 2.96 -15.89
C THR A 505 -4.06 3.95 -14.78
N ALA A 506 -3.13 4.84 -14.44
CA ALA A 506 -3.35 5.92 -13.48
C ALA A 506 -3.03 7.29 -14.09
N PRO A 507 -3.90 7.84 -14.95
CA PRO A 507 -3.75 9.22 -15.42
C PRO A 507 -3.49 10.20 -14.27
N ARG A 508 -2.47 11.04 -14.43
CA ARG A 508 -2.10 12.08 -13.46
C ARG A 508 -2.51 13.47 -13.93
N GLU A 509 -2.94 14.31 -12.99
CA GLU A 509 -3.06 15.76 -13.13
C GLU A 509 -2.16 16.43 -12.08
N LEU A 510 -1.27 17.31 -12.52
CA LEU A 510 -0.36 18.06 -11.64
C LEU A 510 -0.85 19.50 -11.46
N SER A 511 -0.55 20.10 -10.31
CA SER A 511 -0.66 21.55 -10.13
C SER A 511 0.17 22.30 -11.18
N GLU A 512 -0.13 23.59 -11.39
CA GLU A 512 0.63 24.42 -12.33
C GLU A 512 2.11 24.51 -11.92
N ALA A 513 2.99 24.13 -12.84
CA ALA A 513 4.43 24.25 -12.67
C ALA A 513 4.90 25.64 -13.08
N ALA A 514 5.89 26.20 -12.37
CA ALA A 514 6.54 27.44 -12.76
C ALA A 514 7.24 27.29 -14.13
N ALA A 515 7.82 26.14 -14.41
CA ALA A 515 8.29 25.82 -15.74
C ALA A 515 8.25 24.30 -15.99
N THR A 516 8.23 23.91 -17.26
CA THR A 516 8.42 22.51 -17.67
C THR A 516 9.60 22.43 -18.63
N ALA A 517 10.49 21.46 -18.41
CA ALA A 517 11.62 21.23 -19.27
C ALA A 517 11.19 20.76 -20.66
N ALA A 518 12.14 20.74 -21.60
CA ALA A 518 11.84 20.48 -23.01
C ALA A 518 11.39 19.04 -23.32
N ASP A 519 11.61 18.09 -22.41
CA ASP A 519 11.13 16.70 -22.53
C ASP A 519 9.65 16.54 -22.15
N GLY A 520 9.06 17.54 -21.48
CA GLY A 520 7.66 17.55 -21.06
C GLY A 520 7.38 16.80 -19.76
N GLU A 521 8.38 16.11 -19.19
CA GLU A 521 8.23 15.22 -18.03
C GLU A 521 9.04 15.67 -16.81
N HIS A 522 9.78 16.78 -16.94
CA HIS A 522 10.47 17.40 -15.82
C HIS A 522 9.87 18.77 -15.52
N HIS A 523 9.10 18.83 -14.44
CA HIS A 523 8.38 20.01 -13.98
C HIS A 523 9.14 20.70 -12.84
N LEU A 524 9.15 22.04 -12.84
CA LEU A 524 9.80 22.87 -11.84
C LEU A 524 8.73 23.65 -11.09
N PHE A 525 8.66 23.47 -9.78
CA PHE A 525 7.64 24.02 -8.89
C PHE A 525 8.25 24.95 -7.85
N LEU A 526 7.47 25.95 -7.43
CA LEU A 526 7.78 26.77 -6.27
C LEU A 526 7.15 26.13 -5.03
N ASN A 527 7.94 25.90 -3.99
CA ASN A 527 7.56 25.41 -2.66
C ASN A 527 6.92 24.01 -2.57
N GLY A 528 6.30 23.50 -3.63
CA GLY A 528 5.65 22.20 -3.64
C GLY A 528 4.75 22.03 -4.85
N PHE A 529 4.13 20.87 -4.96
CA PHE A 529 3.18 20.56 -6.02
C PHE A 529 2.05 19.66 -5.50
N SER A 530 0.99 19.52 -6.27
CA SER A 530 -0.05 18.54 -5.97
C SER A 530 -0.29 17.61 -7.16
N MET A 531 -0.70 16.39 -6.88
CA MET A 531 -1.01 15.36 -7.88
C MET A 531 -2.39 14.75 -7.61
N LYS A 532 -3.26 14.79 -8.61
CA LYS A 532 -4.45 13.93 -8.65
C LYS A 532 -4.17 12.73 -9.53
N LEU A 533 -4.42 11.52 -9.02
CA LEU A 533 -4.48 10.32 -9.84
C LEU A 533 -5.94 9.99 -10.12
N SER A 534 -6.23 9.53 -11.33
CA SER A 534 -7.56 9.05 -11.73
C SER A 534 -7.44 7.61 -12.24
N PRO A 535 -7.23 6.62 -11.35
CA PRO A 535 -7.08 5.22 -11.74
C PRO A 535 -8.28 4.74 -12.56
N GLU A 536 -7.99 4.09 -13.68
CA GLU A 536 -9.02 3.63 -14.62
C GLU A 536 -8.62 2.29 -15.25
N ASP A 537 -9.64 1.52 -15.60
CA ASP A 537 -9.53 0.21 -16.22
C ASP A 537 -10.63 0.04 -17.31
N ASP A 538 -10.48 -0.96 -18.17
CA ASP A 538 -11.45 -1.25 -19.23
C ASP A 538 -12.66 -2.08 -18.75
N ARG A 539 -12.69 -2.48 -17.47
CA ARG A 539 -13.78 -3.21 -16.81
C ARG A 539 -14.34 -2.49 -15.59
N ASP A 540 -15.52 -2.95 -15.18
CA ASP A 540 -16.16 -2.50 -13.94
C ASP A 540 -15.40 -3.04 -12.71
N GLY A 541 -15.25 -2.19 -11.70
CA GLY A 541 -14.61 -2.53 -10.43
C GLY A 541 -13.84 -1.34 -9.86
N HIS A 542 -13.55 -1.35 -8.57
CA HIS A 542 -12.70 -0.33 -7.96
C HIS A 542 -11.24 -0.53 -8.39
N VAL A 543 -10.65 0.51 -9.00
CA VAL A 543 -9.24 0.52 -9.42
C VAL A 543 -8.42 1.29 -8.39
N VAL A 544 -7.38 0.65 -7.85
CA VAL A 544 -6.52 1.21 -6.81
C VAL A 544 -5.36 1.94 -7.48
N GLY A 545 -5.18 3.23 -7.17
CA GLY A 545 -4.02 4.00 -7.59
C GLY A 545 -2.88 3.90 -6.59
N GLU A 546 -1.64 3.93 -7.08
CA GLU A 546 -0.45 3.98 -6.24
C GLU A 546 0.60 4.93 -6.82
N PHE A 547 1.46 5.47 -5.95
CA PHE A 547 2.63 6.22 -6.34
C PHE A 547 3.82 5.94 -5.42
N ARG A 548 5.03 6.29 -5.85
CA ARG A 548 6.22 6.32 -5.00
C ARG A 548 7.12 7.48 -5.37
N VAL A 549 7.95 7.92 -4.42
CA VAL A 549 8.88 9.03 -4.59
C VAL A 549 10.30 8.52 -4.44
N ASP A 550 11.18 8.88 -5.38
CA ASP A 550 12.62 8.57 -5.37
C ASP A 550 12.98 7.08 -5.23
N GLY A 551 12.10 6.21 -5.71
CA GLY A 551 12.28 4.76 -5.64
C GLY A 551 12.00 4.15 -4.25
N ASP A 552 11.38 4.92 -3.35
CA ASP A 552 10.85 4.43 -2.08
C ASP A 552 9.72 3.41 -2.27
N GLY A 553 9.13 2.92 -1.18
CA GLY A 553 7.99 2.01 -1.21
C GLY A 553 6.78 2.56 -1.98
N TRP A 554 6.00 1.65 -2.58
CA TRP A 554 4.71 2.02 -3.17
C TRP A 554 3.72 2.45 -2.08
N HIS A 555 3.05 3.57 -2.34
CA HIS A 555 2.08 4.21 -1.47
C HIS A 555 0.72 4.29 -2.17
N HIS A 556 -0.31 3.75 -1.52
CA HIS A 556 -1.68 3.75 -2.03
C HIS A 556 -2.22 5.18 -2.06
N TYR A 557 -2.74 5.57 -3.21
CA TYR A 557 -3.31 6.88 -3.43
C TYR A 557 -4.74 6.95 -2.87
N TYR A 558 -4.98 7.94 -2.01
CA TYR A 558 -6.28 8.16 -1.36
C TYR A 558 -6.77 9.61 -1.48
N GLY A 559 -6.18 10.42 -2.37
CA GLY A 559 -6.45 11.86 -2.42
C GLY A 559 -5.70 12.61 -1.31
N TRP A 560 -6.44 13.28 -0.42
CA TRP A 560 -5.89 13.97 0.75
C TRP A 560 -6.55 13.44 2.04
N PRO A 561 -5.85 13.38 3.20
CA PRO A 561 -6.39 12.73 4.41
C PRO A 561 -7.76 13.24 4.90
N GLU A 562 -8.07 14.51 4.67
CA GLU A 562 -9.36 15.14 5.04
C GLU A 562 -10.34 15.25 3.86
N ASP A 563 -9.92 14.93 2.63
CA ASP A 563 -10.72 15.07 1.42
C ASP A 563 -10.20 14.11 0.33
N SER A 564 -10.90 13.00 0.10
CA SER A 564 -10.51 11.99 -0.89
C SER A 564 -10.54 12.49 -2.33
N GLU A 565 -11.23 13.59 -2.62
CA GLU A 565 -11.30 14.19 -3.95
C GLU A 565 -10.19 15.21 -4.21
N ALA A 566 -9.55 15.70 -3.15
CA ALA A 566 -8.46 16.65 -3.26
C ALA A 566 -7.17 15.95 -3.75
N PRO A 567 -6.34 16.65 -4.54
CA PRO A 567 -5.05 16.12 -4.96
C PRO A 567 -4.13 15.93 -3.76
N PHE A 568 -3.28 14.90 -3.83
CA PHE A 568 -2.24 14.67 -2.84
C PHE A 568 -1.20 15.79 -2.96
N ARG A 569 -0.80 16.38 -1.83
CA ARG A 569 0.13 17.53 -1.80
C ARG A 569 1.52 17.08 -1.44
N PHE A 570 2.52 17.68 -2.07
CA PHE A 570 3.93 17.41 -1.85
C PHE A 570 4.65 18.72 -1.51
N THR A 571 5.29 18.76 -0.35
CA THR A 571 6.10 19.90 0.10
C THR A 571 7.41 19.40 0.74
N PRO A 572 8.46 20.23 0.80
CA PRO A 572 9.74 19.84 1.37
C PRO A 572 9.67 19.27 2.79
N ASP A 573 8.82 19.86 3.64
CA ASP A 573 8.64 19.44 5.03
C ASP A 573 7.36 18.62 5.25
N GLY A 574 6.52 18.47 4.22
CA GLY A 574 5.15 17.97 4.35
C GLY A 574 4.18 19.02 4.88
N THR A 575 2.92 18.61 5.04
CA THR A 575 1.82 19.43 5.55
C THR A 575 1.25 18.78 6.80
N GLU A 576 1.17 19.54 7.90
CA GLU A 576 0.53 19.08 9.13
C GLU A 576 -0.99 19.02 8.96
N VAL A 577 -1.56 17.85 9.25
CA VAL A 577 -2.99 17.54 9.27
C VAL A 577 -3.26 16.73 10.53
N ASP A 578 -4.02 17.29 11.47
CA ASP A 578 -4.35 16.67 12.76
C ASP A 578 -3.14 16.02 13.47
N ASP A 579 -2.09 16.81 13.69
CA ASP A 579 -0.84 16.43 14.38
C ASP A 579 -0.02 15.32 13.68
N LEU A 580 -0.27 15.05 12.40
CA LEU A 580 0.59 14.24 11.54
C LEU A 580 1.01 15.03 10.31
N VAL A 581 2.22 14.78 9.84
CA VAL A 581 2.71 15.37 8.60
C VAL A 581 2.44 14.41 7.45
N TYR A 582 1.94 14.95 6.34
CA TYR A 582 1.67 14.24 5.09
C TYR A 582 2.32 14.92 3.91
N GLY A 583 2.76 14.12 2.93
CA GLY A 583 3.32 14.59 1.68
C GLY A 583 4.68 15.28 1.80
N SER A 584 5.49 14.87 2.78
CA SER A 584 6.87 15.34 2.84
C SER A 584 7.70 14.72 1.72
N LEU A 585 8.53 15.54 1.10
CA LEU A 585 9.58 15.14 0.16
C LEU A 585 10.94 14.96 0.86
N GLY A 586 10.99 15.20 2.17
CA GLY A 586 12.19 15.10 2.99
C GLY A 586 12.57 13.68 3.37
N THR A 587 13.66 13.55 4.13
CA THR A 587 14.28 12.25 4.43
C THR A 587 13.49 11.38 5.42
N GLY A 588 12.36 11.84 5.97
CA GLY A 588 11.50 11.03 6.83
C GLY A 588 10.32 10.39 6.11
N GLY A 589 10.25 10.54 4.78
CA GLY A 589 9.25 9.92 3.92
C GLY A 589 7.91 10.66 3.90
N LEU A 590 6.92 10.08 3.21
CA LEU A 590 5.65 10.75 2.89
C LEU A 590 4.80 11.08 4.11
N SER A 591 5.02 10.45 5.27
CA SER A 591 4.30 10.79 6.48
C SER A 591 5.10 10.49 7.75
N MET A 592 4.99 11.40 8.71
CA MET A 592 5.74 11.42 9.97
C MET A 592 4.88 11.98 11.10
N ALA A 593 5.25 11.71 12.35
CA ALA A 593 4.73 12.47 13.48
C ALA A 593 5.32 13.90 13.48
N VAL A 594 4.56 14.88 13.98
CA VAL A 594 4.98 16.29 13.98
C VAL A 594 6.28 16.55 14.74
N PHE A 595 6.60 15.75 15.76
CA PHE A 595 7.84 15.88 16.52
C PHE A 595 9.06 15.26 15.83
N GLU A 596 8.87 14.50 14.75
CA GLU A 596 9.96 13.90 13.97
C GLU A 596 10.52 14.89 12.93
N VAL A 597 9.76 15.91 12.54
CA VAL A 597 10.09 16.85 11.44
C VAL A 597 11.47 17.49 11.60
N ASP A 598 11.76 18.03 12.79
CA ASP A 598 13.02 18.74 13.07
C ASP A 598 14.28 17.86 12.91
N GLY A 599 14.12 16.53 12.89
CA GLY A 599 15.20 15.56 12.72
C GLY A 599 15.52 15.18 11.27
N HIS A 600 14.72 15.65 10.30
CA HIS A 600 14.82 15.25 8.90
C HIS A 600 15.27 16.39 7.99
N GLU A 601 15.97 16.05 6.91
CA GLU A 601 16.35 17.05 5.91
C GLU A 601 15.13 17.35 5.02
N PRO A 602 14.77 18.63 4.82
CA PRO A 602 13.66 18.99 3.94
C PRO A 602 13.92 18.61 2.48
N GLY A 603 12.88 18.18 1.79
CA GLY A 603 12.91 17.74 0.38
C GLY A 603 12.99 18.88 -0.64
N TRP A 604 13.97 19.77 -0.51
CA TRP A 604 14.28 20.74 -1.57
C TRP A 604 15.16 20.07 -2.61
N GLY A 605 14.72 20.01 -3.86
CA GLY A 605 15.48 19.30 -4.88
C GLY A 605 14.64 18.71 -5.98
N THR A 606 15.25 17.79 -6.72
CA THR A 606 14.57 17.06 -7.79
C THR A 606 14.21 15.67 -7.33
N HIS A 607 12.92 15.37 -7.42
CA HIS A 607 12.32 14.09 -7.08
C HIS A 607 11.83 13.37 -8.33
N THR A 608 11.90 12.05 -8.33
CA THR A 608 11.24 11.20 -9.33
C THR A 608 9.97 10.65 -8.71
N VAL A 609 8.84 10.88 -9.35
CA VAL A 609 7.55 10.30 -8.93
C VAL A 609 7.14 9.26 -9.95
N GLU A 610 6.94 8.04 -9.48
CA GLU A 610 6.37 6.95 -10.27
C GLU A 610 4.94 6.71 -9.80
N HIS A 611 4.04 6.35 -10.72
CA HIS A 611 2.64 6.08 -10.40
C HIS A 611 2.08 4.97 -11.31
N ARG A 612 1.13 4.21 -10.78
CA ARG A 612 0.48 3.07 -11.44
C ARG A 612 -0.91 2.80 -10.86
N ALA A 613 -1.59 1.80 -11.41
CA ALA A 613 -2.86 1.31 -10.91
C ALA A 613 -2.86 -0.22 -10.75
N ILE A 614 -3.81 -0.72 -9.96
CA ILE A 614 -4.14 -2.13 -9.76
C ILE A 614 -5.65 -2.29 -9.93
N ASP A 615 -6.10 -3.19 -10.79
CA ASP A 615 -7.52 -3.43 -11.07
C ASP A 615 -8.14 -4.49 -10.13
N ALA A 616 -9.44 -4.71 -10.26
CA ALA A 616 -10.18 -5.66 -9.45
C ALA A 616 -9.87 -7.14 -9.77
N ALA A 617 -9.35 -7.43 -10.97
CA ALA A 617 -8.85 -8.75 -11.37
C ALA A 617 -7.46 -9.03 -10.77
N GLY A 618 -6.76 -7.97 -10.36
CA GLY A 618 -5.44 -8.01 -9.75
C GLY A 618 -4.29 -7.75 -10.73
N ASN A 619 -4.52 -7.25 -11.95
CA ASN A 619 -3.43 -6.86 -12.84
C ASN A 619 -2.78 -5.57 -12.33
N ILE A 620 -1.47 -5.44 -12.50
CA ILE A 620 -0.72 -4.23 -12.14
C ILE A 620 -0.32 -3.48 -13.42
N GLY A 621 -0.70 -2.21 -13.50
CA GLY A 621 -0.28 -1.30 -14.55
C GLY A 621 1.24 -1.09 -14.57
N ALA A 622 1.81 -0.98 -15.76
CA ALA A 622 3.20 -0.54 -15.90
C ALA A 622 3.34 0.90 -15.35
N PRO A 623 4.37 1.19 -14.53
CA PRO A 623 4.49 2.51 -13.93
C PRO A 623 4.85 3.57 -14.97
N GLU A 624 4.17 4.70 -14.89
CA GLU A 624 4.60 5.94 -15.54
C GLU A 624 5.42 6.77 -14.55
N SER A 625 6.23 7.71 -15.05
CA SER A 625 7.05 8.55 -14.19
C SER A 625 7.17 9.98 -14.70
N PHE A 626 7.40 10.91 -13.78
CA PHE A 626 7.81 12.29 -14.06
C PHE A 626 8.83 12.75 -13.01
N ARG A 627 9.53 13.85 -13.29
CA ARG A 627 10.44 14.51 -12.36
C ARG A 627 9.84 15.82 -11.89
N ALA A 628 9.94 16.09 -10.59
CA ALA A 628 9.53 17.35 -9.98
C ALA A 628 10.72 18.00 -9.28
N THR A 629 11.13 19.19 -9.70
CA THR A 629 12.08 20.01 -8.95
C THR A 629 11.34 21.03 -8.13
N VAL A 630 11.45 20.93 -6.81
CA VAL A 630 10.86 21.89 -5.87
C VAL A 630 11.94 22.88 -5.44
N VAL A 631 11.71 24.16 -5.73
CA VAL A 631 12.61 25.25 -5.34
C VAL A 631 11.88 26.25 -4.44
N PRO A 632 12.58 26.90 -3.49
CA PRO A 632 11.98 27.88 -2.60
C PRO A 632 11.63 29.18 -3.34
N GLY A 633 10.48 29.76 -3.05
CA GLY A 633 10.12 31.09 -3.57
C GLY A 633 8.83 31.65 -2.97
N ASP A 634 8.84 32.91 -2.54
CA ASP A 634 7.63 33.57 -2.01
C ASP A 634 6.64 33.94 -3.13
N ASP A 635 5.36 34.05 -2.80
CA ASP A 635 4.37 34.59 -3.74
C ASP A 635 4.68 36.05 -4.09
N LEU A 636 4.55 36.41 -5.38
CA LEU A 636 4.71 37.79 -5.85
C LEU A 636 3.39 38.35 -6.36
N GLU A 637 2.91 39.41 -5.71
CA GLU A 637 1.76 40.15 -6.19
C GLU A 637 2.16 41.12 -7.31
N CYS A 638 1.61 40.88 -8.51
CA CYS A 638 1.84 41.75 -9.67
C CYS A 638 1.19 43.13 -9.46
N ALA A 639 2.00 44.19 -9.47
CA ALA A 639 1.50 45.56 -9.52
C ALA A 639 0.99 45.91 -10.94
N GLU A 640 1.63 45.34 -11.96
CA GLU A 640 1.23 45.44 -13.35
C GLU A 640 1.43 44.09 -14.05
N THR A 641 0.40 43.60 -14.74
CA THR A 641 0.50 42.41 -15.61
C THR A 641 0.44 42.84 -17.07
N VAL A 642 1.44 42.45 -17.85
CA VAL A 642 1.56 42.79 -19.27
C VAL A 642 1.50 41.51 -20.10
N THR A 643 0.58 41.48 -21.06
CA THR A 643 0.40 40.38 -22.01
C THR A 643 0.52 40.87 -23.46
N GLY A 644 0.61 39.93 -24.41
CA GLY A 644 0.64 40.26 -25.83
C GLY A 644 1.98 40.83 -26.32
N THR A 645 1.97 41.59 -27.43
CA THR A 645 3.21 42.07 -28.07
C THR A 645 3.58 43.49 -27.63
N ILE A 646 4.80 43.66 -27.11
CA ILE A 646 5.39 44.96 -26.82
C ILE A 646 6.47 45.26 -27.85
N THR A 647 6.45 46.43 -28.47
CA THR A 647 7.47 46.85 -29.46
C THR A 647 8.27 48.02 -28.94
N GLY A 648 9.59 47.95 -29.04
CA GLY A 648 10.50 48.99 -28.58
C GLY A 648 11.18 48.70 -27.23
N GLY A 649 10.92 47.53 -26.64
CA GLY A 649 11.43 47.14 -25.33
C GLY A 649 10.49 47.55 -24.19
N LEU A 650 10.88 47.20 -22.97
CA LEU A 650 10.15 47.49 -21.74
C LEU A 650 11.10 48.08 -20.70
N ARG A 651 10.61 49.05 -19.93
CA ARG A 651 11.32 49.59 -18.78
C ARG A 651 10.45 49.44 -17.54
N VAL A 652 11.00 48.82 -16.51
CA VAL A 652 10.35 48.51 -15.23
C VAL A 652 10.99 49.41 -14.19
N ASP A 653 10.29 50.49 -13.82
CA ASP A 653 10.82 51.56 -12.97
C ASP A 653 10.38 51.44 -11.49
N GLU A 654 9.27 50.77 -11.19
CA GLU A 654 8.74 50.56 -9.83
C GLU A 654 7.79 49.35 -9.78
N GLY A 655 7.53 48.85 -8.57
CA GLY A 655 6.59 47.75 -8.34
C GLY A 655 7.03 46.41 -8.96
N VAL A 656 6.14 45.43 -8.91
CA VAL A 656 6.33 44.13 -9.55
C VAL A 656 5.64 44.16 -10.92
N VAL A 657 6.40 44.12 -12.00
CA VAL A 657 5.87 43.97 -13.36
C VAL A 657 5.96 42.50 -13.77
N CYS A 658 4.81 41.90 -14.05
CA CYS A 658 4.67 40.52 -14.49
C CYS A 658 4.39 40.47 -15.99
N LEU A 659 5.25 39.78 -16.73
CA LEU A 659 5.02 39.46 -18.13
C LEU A 659 4.42 38.06 -18.21
N ASP A 660 3.17 37.98 -18.64
CA ASP A 660 2.47 36.71 -18.81
C ASP A 660 2.35 36.41 -20.32
N GLY A 661 3.14 35.45 -20.78
CA GLY A 661 3.18 35.00 -22.17
C GLY A 661 3.55 36.09 -23.20
N ALA A 662 4.15 37.21 -22.77
CA ALA A 662 4.35 38.38 -23.63
C ALA A 662 5.47 38.23 -24.69
N ASP A 663 5.30 38.84 -25.86
CA ASP A 663 6.34 38.96 -26.93
C ASP A 663 6.95 40.37 -26.89
N VAL A 664 8.07 40.53 -26.17
CA VAL A 664 8.81 41.79 -26.08
C VAL A 664 9.81 41.90 -27.23
N ARG A 665 9.55 42.80 -28.18
CA ARG A 665 10.44 43.13 -29.31
C ARG A 665 11.34 44.30 -28.96
N GLY A 666 12.34 44.02 -28.16
CA GLY A 666 13.34 44.95 -27.65
C GLY A 666 13.95 44.43 -26.36
N GLY A 667 14.84 45.20 -25.75
CA GLY A 667 15.39 44.86 -24.44
C GLY A 667 14.43 45.20 -23.30
N ILE A 668 14.61 44.55 -22.15
CA ILE A 668 13.97 44.90 -20.89
C ILE A 668 15.02 45.54 -19.99
N THR A 669 14.67 46.66 -19.35
CA THR A 669 15.50 47.30 -18.32
C THR A 669 14.73 47.37 -17.01
N VAL A 670 15.28 46.79 -15.94
CA VAL A 670 14.71 46.86 -14.58
C VAL A 670 15.58 47.76 -13.73
N THR A 671 14.99 48.78 -13.12
CA THR A 671 15.74 49.74 -12.31
C THR A 671 15.71 49.42 -10.83
N GLU A 672 16.49 50.20 -10.07
CA GLU A 672 16.63 50.08 -8.63
C GLU A 672 15.29 49.96 -7.90
N GLY A 673 15.15 48.92 -7.07
CA GLY A 673 13.97 48.64 -6.24
C GLY A 673 12.75 48.06 -6.96
N ALA A 674 12.74 48.01 -8.30
CA ALA A 674 11.66 47.40 -9.06
C ALA A 674 11.85 45.88 -9.20
N SER A 675 10.77 45.16 -9.49
CA SER A 675 10.79 43.70 -9.65
C SER A 675 10.23 43.27 -11.00
N LEU A 676 10.81 42.23 -11.58
CA LEU A 676 10.35 41.63 -12.84
C LEU A 676 10.06 40.15 -12.63
N LEU A 677 8.86 39.73 -13.01
CA LEU A 677 8.51 38.33 -13.24
C LEU A 677 8.23 38.16 -14.73
N VAL A 678 8.90 37.21 -15.37
CA VAL A 678 8.58 36.77 -16.74
C VAL A 678 8.11 35.34 -16.65
N ASP A 679 6.85 35.12 -17.00
CA ASP A 679 6.20 33.82 -17.06
C ASP A 679 5.88 33.48 -18.52
N GLY A 680 6.64 32.54 -19.06
CA GLY A 680 6.65 32.20 -20.48
C GLY A 680 7.04 33.37 -21.39
N GLY A 681 6.56 33.33 -22.63
CA GLY A 681 6.76 34.40 -23.60
C GLY A 681 8.18 34.49 -24.20
N SER A 682 8.43 35.57 -24.95
CA SER A 682 9.73 35.77 -25.61
C SER A 682 10.22 37.21 -25.57
N VAL A 683 11.52 37.38 -25.28
CA VAL A 683 12.23 38.67 -25.28
C VAL A 683 13.25 38.68 -26.40
N ARG A 684 12.95 39.44 -27.47
CA ARG A 684 13.83 39.61 -28.65
C ARG A 684 14.85 40.71 -28.44
N GLY A 685 15.49 40.70 -27.28
CA GLY A 685 16.48 41.63 -26.80
C GLY A 685 17.13 41.07 -25.54
N GLY A 686 17.99 41.85 -24.90
CA GLY A 686 18.58 41.49 -23.62
C GLY A 686 17.71 41.92 -22.44
N ILE A 687 17.98 41.36 -21.27
CA ILE A 687 17.43 41.82 -19.99
C ILE A 687 18.60 42.44 -19.21
N ASP A 688 18.43 43.69 -18.77
CA ASP A 688 19.41 44.42 -17.96
C ASP A 688 18.72 44.89 -16.67
N ALA A 689 19.06 44.26 -15.55
CA ALA A 689 18.53 44.58 -14.23
C ALA A 689 19.68 45.04 -13.33
N ALA A 690 19.57 46.24 -12.78
CA ALA A 690 20.59 46.81 -11.90
C ALA A 690 19.92 47.40 -10.64
N GLY A 691 20.25 46.84 -9.47
CA GLY A 691 19.64 47.24 -8.20
C GLY A 691 18.19 46.79 -8.02
N ALA A 692 17.69 45.90 -8.89
CA ALA A 692 16.32 45.41 -8.83
C ALA A 692 16.04 44.69 -7.50
N HIS A 693 14.80 44.69 -7.02
CA HIS A 693 14.46 43.94 -5.82
C HIS A 693 14.45 42.43 -6.12
N THR A 694 13.62 42.01 -7.08
CA THR A 694 13.46 40.61 -7.50
C THR A 694 13.50 40.47 -9.01
N VAL A 695 14.16 39.43 -9.53
CA VAL A 695 14.09 39.05 -10.95
C VAL A 695 13.78 37.56 -11.07
N ARG A 696 12.61 37.22 -11.65
CA ARG A 696 12.18 35.85 -11.93
C ARG A 696 11.96 35.63 -13.42
N LEU A 697 12.53 34.57 -13.98
CA LEU A 697 12.34 34.15 -15.37
C LEU A 697 11.92 32.69 -15.42
N PHE A 698 10.68 32.42 -15.78
CA PHE A 698 10.04 31.11 -15.78
C PHE A 698 9.64 30.76 -17.21
N GLY A 699 10.19 29.67 -17.76
CA GLY A 699 9.86 29.21 -19.11
C GLY A 699 10.10 30.23 -20.25
N ALA A 700 10.92 31.26 -20.03
CA ALA A 700 11.05 32.40 -20.93
C ALA A 700 12.07 32.15 -22.07
N GLU A 701 11.82 32.67 -23.27
CA GLU A 701 12.81 32.69 -24.36
C GLU A 701 13.49 34.07 -24.47
N VAL A 702 14.76 34.20 -24.06
CA VAL A 702 15.53 35.45 -24.16
C VAL A 702 16.61 35.34 -25.23
N ARG A 703 16.53 36.19 -26.26
CA ARG A 703 17.45 36.13 -27.41
C ARG A 703 18.71 36.98 -27.25
N GLY A 704 18.70 37.96 -26.34
CA GLY A 704 19.86 38.79 -26.00
C GLY A 704 20.59 38.31 -24.75
N SER A 705 21.57 39.08 -24.30
CA SER A 705 22.27 38.83 -23.03
C SER A 705 21.37 39.15 -21.84
N VAL A 706 21.51 38.37 -20.77
CA VAL A 706 20.88 38.63 -19.47
C VAL A 706 21.97 39.11 -18.51
N SER A 707 21.82 40.34 -18.01
CA SER A 707 22.71 40.95 -17.03
C SER A 707 21.88 41.34 -15.81
N ILE A 708 22.11 40.67 -14.68
CA ILE A 708 21.40 40.93 -13.43
C ILE A 708 22.46 41.27 -12.39
N ALA A 709 22.42 42.50 -11.89
CA ALA A 709 23.42 43.03 -10.99
C ALA A 709 22.80 43.70 -9.76
N ASP A 710 23.46 43.49 -8.62
CA ASP A 710 23.18 44.14 -7.34
C ASP A 710 21.71 44.01 -6.88
N THR A 711 21.05 42.87 -7.17
CA THR A 711 19.69 42.65 -6.67
C THR A 711 19.66 42.57 -5.15
N THR A 712 18.58 43.03 -4.54
CA THR A 712 18.48 43.12 -3.08
C THR A 712 17.76 41.95 -2.42
N SER A 713 17.00 41.15 -3.18
CA SER A 713 16.19 40.06 -2.62
C SER A 713 16.36 38.73 -3.34
N GLU A 714 16.12 38.64 -4.64
CA GLU A 714 16.00 37.33 -5.30
C GLU A 714 16.38 37.35 -6.78
N VAL A 715 17.04 36.27 -7.22
CA VAL A 715 17.20 35.92 -8.64
C VAL A 715 16.85 34.45 -8.85
N THR A 716 15.80 34.17 -9.62
CA THR A 716 15.33 32.80 -9.91
C THR A 716 15.06 32.65 -11.40
N ILE A 717 15.74 31.70 -12.05
CA ILE A 717 15.59 31.41 -13.48
C ILE A 717 15.30 29.91 -13.64
N LEU A 718 14.07 29.58 -14.06
CA LEU A 718 13.57 28.21 -14.18
C LEU A 718 13.19 27.91 -15.63
N GLY A 719 13.64 26.76 -16.15
CA GLY A 719 13.18 26.21 -17.43
C GLY A 719 13.34 27.14 -18.65
N SER A 720 14.17 28.17 -18.56
CA SER A 720 14.24 29.24 -19.56
C SER A 720 15.27 28.94 -20.66
N THR A 721 15.01 29.43 -21.87
CA THR A 721 15.95 29.36 -23.00
C THR A 721 16.65 30.71 -23.18
N LEU A 722 17.94 30.75 -22.89
CA LEU A 722 18.76 31.97 -22.88
C LEU A 722 19.82 31.88 -23.99
N ALA A 723 19.60 32.60 -25.10
CA ALA A 723 20.47 32.52 -26.27
C ALA A 723 21.77 33.32 -26.11
N GLY A 724 21.73 34.42 -25.34
CA GLY A 724 22.90 35.24 -25.03
C GLY A 724 23.66 34.77 -23.79
N SER A 725 24.75 35.47 -23.46
CA SER A 725 25.46 35.24 -22.19
C SER A 725 24.63 35.72 -21.00
N VAL A 726 24.80 35.03 -19.86
CA VAL A 726 24.15 35.32 -18.58
C VAL A 726 25.22 35.75 -17.59
N SER A 727 25.04 36.92 -16.98
CA SER A 727 25.92 37.48 -15.95
C SER A 727 25.13 37.81 -14.69
N LEU A 728 25.49 37.17 -13.58
CA LEU A 728 24.90 37.41 -12.25
C LEU A 728 25.97 37.99 -11.33
N THR A 729 25.87 39.26 -10.95
CA THR A 729 26.93 39.94 -10.19
C THR A 729 26.43 40.72 -8.99
N GLY A 730 26.97 40.48 -7.80
CA GLY A 730 26.60 41.28 -6.62
C GLY A 730 25.18 41.01 -6.10
N ASN A 731 24.51 39.97 -6.58
CA ASN A 731 23.10 39.71 -6.26
C ASN A 731 22.96 39.12 -4.86
N THR A 732 22.00 39.64 -4.10
CA THR A 732 21.57 39.08 -2.83
C THR A 732 20.43 38.10 -3.08
N GLN A 733 20.56 36.91 -2.52
CA GLN A 733 19.50 35.92 -2.38
C GLN A 733 19.09 35.87 -0.91
N VAL A 734 17.91 36.39 -0.61
CA VAL A 734 17.23 36.24 0.68
C VAL A 734 16.45 34.93 0.61
N PRO A 735 16.62 34.01 1.58
CA PRO A 735 15.82 32.79 1.63
C PRO A 735 14.33 33.12 1.69
N ALA A 736 13.53 32.38 0.91
CA ALA A 736 12.07 32.48 0.97
C ALA A 736 11.56 32.19 2.38
N SER A 737 10.39 32.72 2.73
CA SER A 737 9.75 32.46 4.02
C SER A 737 9.41 30.98 4.26
N THR A 738 9.32 30.21 3.17
CA THR A 738 9.11 28.75 3.16
C THR A 738 10.39 27.96 3.37
N TRP A 739 11.58 28.57 3.31
CA TRP A 739 12.85 27.86 3.41
C TRP A 739 13.10 27.31 4.82
N THR A 740 13.23 25.99 4.88
CA THR A 740 13.51 25.20 6.10
C THR A 740 14.88 24.52 6.08
N GLY A 741 15.68 24.74 5.02
CA GLY A 741 17.04 24.21 4.92
C GLY A 741 18.08 24.95 5.76
N PRO A 742 19.39 24.75 5.50
CA PRO A 742 20.47 25.34 6.29
C PRO A 742 20.39 26.87 6.48
N GLU A 743 20.85 27.36 7.63
CA GLU A 743 20.79 28.78 8.03
C GLU A 743 21.53 29.72 7.05
N GLU A 744 22.57 29.23 6.37
CA GLU A 744 23.28 29.98 5.33
C GLU A 744 22.41 30.31 4.10
N GLY A 745 21.27 29.62 3.93
CA GLY A 745 20.38 29.78 2.79
C GLY A 745 20.95 29.23 1.49
N TYR A 746 20.49 29.80 0.38
CA TYR A 746 20.90 29.43 -0.98
C TYR A 746 21.26 30.69 -1.78
N GLY A 747 22.07 30.54 -2.84
CA GLY A 747 22.35 31.63 -3.78
C GLY A 747 21.34 31.71 -4.92
N PRO A 748 21.60 32.54 -5.95
CA PRO A 748 20.72 32.64 -7.12
C PRO A 748 20.33 31.27 -7.70
N VAL A 749 19.06 31.10 -8.04
CA VAL A 749 18.52 29.83 -8.54
C VAL A 749 18.54 29.82 -10.06
N LEU A 750 19.20 28.83 -10.64
CA LEU A 750 19.24 28.55 -12.07
C LEU A 750 18.97 27.06 -12.25
N ALA A 751 17.73 26.69 -12.55
CA ALA A 751 17.31 25.31 -12.64
C ALA A 751 16.66 24.99 -14.01
N GLY A 752 17.07 23.90 -14.64
CA GLY A 752 16.47 23.36 -15.86
C GLY A 752 16.60 24.25 -17.10
N ASN A 753 17.56 25.18 -17.13
CA ASN A 753 17.67 26.17 -18.22
C ASN A 753 18.49 25.65 -19.41
N ARG A 754 18.25 26.21 -20.60
CA ARG A 754 19.11 26.03 -21.78
C ARG A 754 19.86 27.33 -22.10
N LEU A 755 21.17 27.31 -21.97
CA LEU A 755 22.04 28.48 -22.17
C LEU A 755 22.98 28.27 -23.37
N ASN A 756 22.87 29.12 -24.39
CA ASN A 756 23.78 29.08 -25.54
C ASN A 756 25.04 29.96 -25.36
N GLY A 757 24.96 30.96 -24.48
CA GLY A 757 26.07 31.87 -24.16
C GLY A 757 26.91 31.43 -22.96
N ALA A 758 27.87 32.27 -22.58
CA ALA A 758 28.65 32.05 -21.35
C ALA A 758 27.82 32.36 -20.10
N LEU A 759 28.03 31.61 -19.02
CA LEU A 759 27.45 31.82 -17.70
C LEU A 759 28.56 32.27 -16.73
N ALA A 760 28.41 33.47 -16.15
CA ALA A 760 29.38 34.03 -15.23
C ALA A 760 28.71 34.59 -13.98
N CYS A 761 29.19 34.18 -12.81
CA CYS A 761 28.63 34.58 -11.53
C CYS A 761 29.72 35.08 -10.59
N SER A 762 29.56 36.25 -9.99
CA SER A 762 30.58 36.80 -9.09
C SER A 762 30.00 37.71 -8.01
N ASN A 763 30.55 37.65 -6.81
CA ASN A 763 30.17 38.47 -5.67
C ASN A 763 28.68 38.39 -5.27
N ASN A 764 27.94 37.34 -5.67
CA ASN A 764 26.60 37.06 -5.16
C ASN A 764 26.67 36.58 -3.69
N SER A 765 25.57 36.70 -2.95
CA SER A 765 25.51 36.29 -1.53
C SER A 765 25.84 34.82 -1.30
N GLY A 766 25.56 33.96 -2.29
CA GLY A 766 25.91 32.53 -2.30
C GLY A 766 26.30 32.03 -3.69
N SER A 767 26.79 30.79 -3.76
CA SER A 767 26.94 30.07 -5.03
C SER A 767 25.57 29.83 -5.65
N ALA A 768 25.47 29.88 -6.97
CA ALA A 768 24.21 29.58 -7.64
C ALA A 768 23.87 28.08 -7.50
N THR A 769 22.58 27.76 -7.47
CA THR A 769 22.05 26.40 -7.26
C THR A 769 21.05 26.03 -8.35
N ASP A 770 20.98 24.76 -8.71
CA ASP A 770 20.00 24.20 -9.66
C ASP A 770 18.99 23.25 -9.02
N PHE A 771 19.11 22.96 -7.72
CA PHE A 771 18.26 22.00 -7.01
C PHE A 771 18.14 20.65 -7.74
N GLY A 772 19.19 20.22 -8.44
CA GLY A 772 19.23 18.94 -9.17
C GLY A 772 18.61 18.98 -10.57
N ALA A 773 18.03 20.11 -10.99
CA ALA A 773 17.60 20.31 -12.38
C ALA A 773 18.73 20.93 -13.20
N THR A 774 19.58 20.08 -13.77
CA THR A 774 20.77 20.50 -14.52
C THR A 774 20.47 21.51 -15.63
N ASN A 775 21.35 22.51 -15.76
CA ASN A 775 21.31 23.47 -16.85
C ASN A 775 22.08 22.95 -18.08
N ASP A 776 21.50 23.04 -19.28
CA ASP A 776 22.21 22.75 -20.54
C ASP A 776 22.98 23.99 -21.01
N VAL A 777 24.23 24.14 -20.55
CA VAL A 777 25.10 25.26 -20.91
C VAL A 777 26.07 24.89 -22.04
N LYS A 778 25.98 25.58 -23.19
CA LYS A 778 26.92 25.41 -24.32
C LYS A 778 28.15 26.30 -24.23
N GLY A 779 28.08 27.40 -23.50
CA GLY A 779 29.20 28.34 -23.30
C GLY A 779 30.10 27.99 -22.12
N SER A 780 31.05 28.87 -21.80
CA SER A 780 31.89 28.72 -20.62
C SER A 780 31.11 29.06 -19.35
N VAL A 781 31.25 28.23 -18.31
CA VAL A 781 30.72 28.49 -16.95
C VAL A 781 31.87 28.94 -16.04
N SER A 782 31.67 30.00 -15.24
CA SER A 782 32.74 30.55 -14.39
C SER A 782 32.25 31.21 -13.10
N GLY A 783 33.17 31.33 -12.12
CA GLY A 783 32.92 31.97 -10.84
C GLY A 783 31.99 31.16 -9.94
N GLN A 784 31.06 31.83 -9.25
CA GLN A 784 30.08 31.21 -8.33
C GLN A 784 29.04 30.30 -9.02
N CYS A 785 29.08 30.19 -10.34
CA CYS A 785 28.24 29.28 -11.11
C CYS A 785 29.00 28.05 -11.62
N SER A 786 30.29 27.88 -11.29
CA SER A 786 31.10 26.77 -11.82
C SER A 786 30.64 25.36 -11.44
N GLY A 787 29.69 25.24 -10.51
CA GLY A 787 29.07 23.98 -10.11
C GLY A 787 27.77 23.64 -10.84
N LEU A 788 27.30 24.52 -11.75
CA LEU A 788 26.06 24.38 -12.54
C LEU A 788 26.26 23.74 -13.91
#